data_AF-A0A7S2C1L2-F1
#
_entry.id   AF-A0A7S2C1L2-F1
#
_cell.length_a   1.000
_cell.length_b   1.000
_cell.length_c   1.000
_cell.angle_alpha   90.00
_cell.angle_beta   90.00
_cell.angle_gamma   90.00
#
_symmetry.space_group_name_H-M   'P 1'
#
loop_
_entity.id
_entity.type
_entity.pdbx_description
1 polymer ?
#
loop_
_entity_poly.entity_id
_entity_poly.type
_entity_poly.pdbx_seq_one_letter_code
_entity_poly.pdbx_strand_id
1 'polypeptide(L)'
;MDELEPYLASRFKAERISGYESFCDRCYQCGEGAFRERGNKGENNMGLLTTELVDFVCKGKPWSLVTMNGGNYGESGTHREQQLVFRLDNHPLGASPHMMVELRGAGFIEVNGDDVDDIYTRLSSWLKDKWGCQEVTLPPKIEPFCHKKYRWQVQEMMDATADVTEFFHEQGWQLLICSQGTVKIKGDDESREQQMIFRPAEGGYGIIEPHIVMDLYMGEGQEDLYNEPDTTQVLSKQRIRVRQVGDASKAVEQFDQFLVDYLGGSPQEDGSYKIDIFMNRGLVENNLGFWTMRLCDFMVDRLGWSFVVCNVCNLGSSGQFREQQLIFRYDGDRREIPVTKESELFSDDRREEYADLVTPDYWSIPSVSSSEKLHGMTPCNDDEKAALQEMLDCTFRRVLTRDRVYEYQAEVSEEMPYRLELVHAFRSENVPLTYRFQKRREEYGGGDHFTAKTKNGGAYLNSRLADGEALLFHGTNPSSSVSILKGGFVLDHAGKSTGTMFGYGVYLAECCSKSDEYARDDGGGTFPGLRSIVVCRALVGQPYIKQEAGDYIEEAKEAGCDCVLGDRESKVGTYKELVFFDEAQVLPEYSIIYKRQYNPAKVPDHLRTKAIGSTGRCWQVKLDRGWANIPPDVNHKLLEASKNGETVVTVTMGAFDYEFDIENKVQRNVKTQKTRDMRAPRIG
;
A
#
# COMPACT_ATOMS: atom_id res chain seq x y z
N MET A 1 12.11 6.97 21.44
CA MET A 1 12.42 8.26 22.09
C MET A 1 13.84 8.30 22.62
N ASP A 2 14.33 7.25 23.27
CA ASP A 2 15.68 7.18 23.86
C ASP A 2 16.82 7.39 22.86
N GLU A 3 16.60 7.06 21.59
CA GLU A 3 17.55 7.37 20.51
C GLU A 3 17.35 8.77 19.89
N LEU A 4 16.10 9.26 19.87
CA LEU A 4 15.75 10.52 19.20
C LEU A 4 16.27 11.74 19.96
N GLU A 5 16.18 11.72 21.28
CA GLU A 5 16.61 12.85 22.12
C GLU A 5 18.13 13.13 22.00
N PRO A 6 19.03 12.13 22.06
CA PRO A 6 20.45 12.32 21.73
C PRO A 6 20.71 12.84 20.31
N TYR A 7 19.91 12.39 19.33
CA TYR A 7 20.01 12.89 17.96
C TYR A 7 19.62 14.38 17.86
N LEU A 8 18.51 14.78 18.49
CA LEU A 8 18.09 16.18 18.54
C LEU A 8 19.14 17.06 19.25
N ALA A 9 19.68 16.58 20.38
CA ALA A 9 20.72 17.29 21.12
C ALA A 9 22.03 17.46 20.30
N SER A 10 22.41 16.47 19.51
CA SER A 10 23.64 16.55 18.69
C SER A 10 23.44 17.32 17.39
N ARG A 11 22.38 17.03 16.64
CA ARG A 11 22.15 17.57 15.31
C ARG A 11 21.52 18.96 15.31
N PHE A 12 20.56 19.18 16.21
CA PHE A 12 19.81 20.44 16.33
C PHE A 12 20.29 21.28 17.52
N LYS A 13 21.27 20.80 18.29
CA LYS A 13 21.69 21.41 19.56
C LYS A 13 20.50 21.65 20.48
N ALA A 14 19.52 20.74 20.43
CA ALA A 14 18.23 20.96 21.06
C ALA A 14 18.27 20.56 22.54
N GLU A 15 17.71 21.41 23.39
CA GLU A 15 17.58 21.17 24.83
C GLU A 15 16.11 21.04 25.20
N ARG A 16 15.78 20.07 26.07
CA ARG A 16 14.40 19.87 26.53
C ARG A 16 13.99 21.03 27.43
N ILE A 17 12.80 21.58 27.18
CA ILE A 17 12.21 22.66 27.98
C ILE A 17 10.91 22.20 28.64
N SER A 18 10.65 22.71 29.85
CA SER A 18 9.44 22.44 30.65
C SER A 18 8.39 23.54 30.48
N GLY A 19 7.15 23.28 30.89
CA GLY A 19 6.04 24.25 30.86
C GLY A 19 5.11 24.10 29.65
N TYR A 20 5.32 23.07 28.82
CA TYR A 20 4.53 22.77 27.62
C TYR A 20 3.78 21.43 27.72
N GLU A 21 3.72 20.85 28.92
CA GLU A 21 3.17 19.50 29.17
C GLU A 21 1.67 19.42 28.88
N SER A 22 0.96 20.54 28.90
CA SER A 22 -0.46 20.62 28.48
C SER A 22 -0.66 20.59 26.96
N PHE A 23 0.41 20.78 26.17
CA PHE A 23 0.34 20.87 24.72
C PHE A 23 1.05 19.70 24.02
N CYS A 24 2.10 19.14 24.65
CA CYS A 24 2.89 18.05 24.10
C CYS A 24 3.61 17.26 25.19
N ASP A 25 3.96 16.00 24.91
CA ASP A 25 4.70 15.15 25.85
C ASP A 25 6.14 15.65 26.10
N ARG A 26 6.78 16.21 25.07
CA ARG A 26 8.14 16.75 25.13
C ARG A 26 8.27 17.95 24.21
N CYS A 27 8.79 19.05 24.73
CA CYS A 27 9.15 20.25 23.98
C CYS A 27 10.67 20.46 24.02
N TYR A 28 11.24 20.90 22.91
CA TYR A 28 12.67 21.16 22.80
C TYR A 28 12.91 22.54 22.17
N GLN A 29 13.89 23.25 22.70
CA GLN A 29 14.40 24.48 22.12
C GLN A 29 15.65 24.16 21.31
N CYS A 30 15.65 24.46 20.02
CA CYS A 30 16.83 24.29 19.17
C CYS A 30 17.91 25.32 19.52
N GLY A 31 19.18 24.90 19.47
CA GLY A 31 20.30 25.78 19.75
C GLY A 31 20.62 26.73 18.60
N GLU A 32 21.45 27.74 18.88
CA GLU A 32 21.82 28.75 17.90
C GLU A 32 22.47 28.15 16.64
N GLY A 33 21.98 28.59 15.48
CA GLY A 33 22.46 28.18 14.16
C GLY A 33 21.94 26.82 13.66
N ALA A 34 20.99 26.18 14.35
CA ALA A 34 20.34 24.97 13.85
C ALA A 34 19.54 25.25 12.57
N PHE A 35 18.54 26.13 12.67
CA PHE A 35 17.81 26.67 11.53
C PHE A 35 18.52 27.91 10.98
N ARG A 36 18.73 27.93 9.67
CA ARG A 36 19.53 28.93 8.98
C ARG A 36 18.84 29.35 7.71
N GLU A 37 18.92 30.64 7.41
CA GLU A 37 18.39 31.24 6.19
C GLU A 37 19.40 32.21 5.59
N ARG A 38 19.24 32.51 4.30
CA ARG A 38 20.02 33.55 3.63
C ARG A 38 19.28 34.20 2.47
N GLY A 39 19.65 35.46 2.22
CA GLY A 39 19.07 36.23 1.12
C GLY A 39 17.60 36.57 1.34
N ASN A 40 16.92 37.02 0.28
CA ASN A 40 15.55 37.54 0.36
C ASN A 40 14.51 36.65 -0.34
N LYS A 41 14.92 35.46 -0.81
CA LYS A 41 14.10 34.51 -1.57
C LYS A 41 13.68 33.28 -0.74
N GLY A 42 13.75 33.39 0.58
CA GLY A 42 13.39 32.33 1.52
C GLY A 42 14.28 31.08 1.44
N GLU A 43 15.53 31.21 0.98
CA GLU A 43 16.50 30.11 1.00
C GLU A 43 16.88 29.78 2.45
N ASN A 44 16.73 28.51 2.84
CA ASN A 44 16.94 28.03 4.19
C ASN A 44 17.35 26.54 4.19
N ASN A 45 17.74 26.00 5.34
CA ASN A 45 18.16 24.59 5.48
C ASN A 45 17.08 23.64 6.03
N MET A 46 15.80 24.04 6.03
CA MET A 46 14.72 23.25 6.64
C MET A 46 14.48 21.94 5.87
N GLY A 47 14.47 21.96 4.53
CA GLY A 47 14.34 20.74 3.73
C GLY A 47 15.45 19.72 4.00
N LEU A 48 16.70 20.17 4.09
CA LEU A 48 17.84 19.32 4.47
C LEU A 48 17.65 18.68 5.86
N LEU A 49 17.33 19.48 6.87
CA LEU A 49 17.13 19.00 8.24
C LEU A 49 15.93 18.04 8.34
N THR A 50 14.87 18.31 7.57
CA THR A 50 13.70 17.43 7.47
C THR A 50 14.09 16.08 6.90
N THR A 51 14.80 16.05 5.76
CA THR A 51 15.24 14.77 5.16
C THR A 51 16.14 13.97 6.10
N GLU A 52 17.10 14.62 6.77
CA GLU A 52 17.98 13.95 7.74
C GLU A 52 17.22 13.39 8.95
N LEU A 53 16.25 14.13 9.49
CA LEU A 53 15.42 13.66 10.59
C LEU A 53 14.53 12.48 10.16
N VAL A 54 13.95 12.54 8.96
CA VAL A 54 13.17 11.44 8.39
C VAL A 54 14.03 10.19 8.24
N ASP A 55 15.24 10.31 7.68
CA ASP A 55 16.18 9.20 7.57
C ASP A 55 16.57 8.66 8.95
N PHE A 56 16.84 9.52 9.94
CA PHE A 56 17.18 9.07 11.28
C PHE A 56 16.06 8.26 11.95
N VAL A 57 14.80 8.62 11.72
CA VAL A 57 13.64 7.96 12.33
C VAL A 57 13.27 6.69 11.57
N CYS A 58 13.33 6.70 10.24
CA CYS A 58 12.82 5.63 9.39
C CYS A 58 13.90 4.63 8.93
N LYS A 59 15.11 5.09 8.61
CA LYS A 59 16.16 4.26 7.98
C LYS A 59 16.69 3.20 8.95
N GLY A 60 16.51 1.94 8.58
CA GLY A 60 16.85 0.75 9.36
C GLY A 60 15.96 0.52 10.58
N LYS A 61 14.84 1.24 10.71
CA LYS A 61 14.00 1.28 11.91
C LYS A 61 12.54 0.94 11.59
N PRO A 62 11.74 0.56 12.60
CA PRO A 62 10.36 0.10 12.40
C PRO A 62 9.34 1.24 12.15
N TRP A 63 9.80 2.44 11.77
CA TRP A 63 8.99 3.63 11.61
C TRP A 63 8.87 4.05 10.15
N SER A 64 7.72 4.61 9.80
CA SER A 64 7.42 5.18 8.49
C SER A 64 6.98 6.63 8.63
N LEU A 65 7.34 7.45 7.64
CA LEU A 65 6.78 8.78 7.48
C LEU A 65 5.38 8.67 6.85
N VAL A 66 4.37 9.22 7.53
CA VAL A 66 2.96 9.17 7.10
C VAL A 66 2.57 10.44 6.34
N THR A 67 2.94 11.59 6.87
CA THR A 67 2.67 12.88 6.23
C THR A 67 3.74 13.89 6.64
N MET A 68 3.92 14.88 5.78
CA MET A 68 4.77 16.03 5.99
C MET A 68 4.03 17.26 5.48
N ASN A 69 3.89 18.27 6.34
CA ASN A 69 3.25 19.53 5.98
C ASN A 69 4.18 20.69 6.27
N GLY A 70 4.49 21.47 5.24
CA GLY A 70 5.23 22.72 5.37
C GLY A 70 4.29 23.91 5.55
N GLY A 71 4.71 24.89 6.35
CA GLY A 71 3.90 26.09 6.61
C GLY A 71 4.73 27.33 6.91
N ASN A 72 4.05 28.47 6.96
CA ASN A 72 4.57 29.69 7.55
C ASN A 72 3.47 30.50 8.24
N TYR A 73 3.90 31.37 9.16
CA TYR A 73 3.01 32.31 9.85
C TYR A 73 3.73 33.62 10.22
N GLY A 74 2.95 34.58 10.70
CA GLY A 74 3.40 35.96 10.98
C GLY A 74 3.00 36.93 9.85
N GLU A 75 3.01 38.22 10.17
CA GLU A 75 2.49 39.30 9.29
C GLU A 75 3.07 39.23 7.86
N SER A 76 4.36 38.91 7.74
CA SER A 76 5.06 38.70 6.47
C SER A 76 5.57 37.27 6.27
N GLY A 77 4.96 36.26 6.90
CA GLY A 77 5.38 34.85 6.80
C GLY A 77 6.79 34.60 7.34
N THR A 78 7.17 35.37 8.36
CA THR A 78 8.52 35.38 8.95
C THR A 78 8.89 34.12 9.70
N HIS A 79 7.90 33.29 10.06
CA HIS A 79 8.13 32.05 10.79
C HIS A 79 7.87 30.88 9.84
N ARG A 80 8.81 29.95 9.77
CA ARG A 80 8.68 28.70 9.04
C ARG A 80 8.37 27.57 10.00
N GLU A 81 7.54 26.63 9.57
CA GLU A 81 7.24 25.42 10.33
C GLU A 81 7.18 24.20 9.42
N GLN A 82 7.48 23.04 10.02
CA GLN A 82 7.36 21.74 9.39
C GLN A 82 6.74 20.77 10.38
N GLN A 83 5.63 20.14 9.99
CA GLN A 83 5.03 19.04 10.73
C GLN A 83 5.41 17.71 10.08
N LEU A 84 5.81 16.75 10.90
CA LEU A 84 6.12 15.38 10.48
C LEU A 84 5.32 14.41 11.34
N VAL A 85 4.66 13.45 10.70
CA VAL A 85 3.93 12.39 11.38
C VAL A 85 4.58 11.05 11.05
N PHE A 86 4.97 10.31 12.09
CA PHE A 86 5.56 8.99 11.96
C PHE A 86 4.64 7.91 12.54
N ARG A 87 4.65 6.72 11.93
CA ARG A 87 3.91 5.55 12.40
C ARG A 87 4.85 4.37 12.60
N LEU A 88 4.69 3.66 13.70
CA LEU A 88 5.39 2.39 13.96
C LEU A 88 4.66 1.27 13.21
N ASP A 89 5.20 0.79 12.11
CA ASP A 89 4.56 -0.21 11.25
C ASP A 89 5.49 -1.26 10.61
N ASN A 90 6.80 -1.28 10.92
CA ASN A 90 7.77 -2.23 10.35
C ASN A 90 7.78 -2.23 8.80
N HIS A 91 7.79 -1.04 8.18
CA HIS A 91 7.76 -0.94 6.72
C HIS A 91 8.92 -1.72 6.06
N PRO A 92 8.63 -2.59 5.08
CA PRO A 92 9.57 -3.57 4.52
C PRO A 92 10.73 -2.97 3.72
N LEU A 93 10.65 -1.67 3.40
CA LEU A 93 11.69 -0.92 2.70
C LEU A 93 12.62 -0.18 3.68
N GLY A 94 12.54 -0.49 4.99
CA GLY A 94 13.14 0.28 6.07
C GLY A 94 14.60 0.71 5.87
N ALA A 95 15.43 -0.01 5.11
CA ALA A 95 16.83 0.36 4.88
C ALA A 95 17.09 1.45 3.81
N SER A 96 16.14 1.73 2.92
CA SER A 96 16.35 2.68 1.81
C SER A 96 16.31 4.13 2.30
N PRO A 97 17.21 5.01 1.82
CA PRO A 97 17.20 6.43 2.17
C PRO A 97 16.06 7.19 1.49
N HIS A 98 15.75 8.37 2.04
CA HIS A 98 14.78 9.31 1.49
C HIS A 98 15.49 10.42 0.71
N MET A 99 14.87 10.85 -0.38
CA MET A 99 15.28 12.03 -1.14
C MET A 99 14.13 13.01 -1.21
N MET A 100 14.37 14.27 -0.85
CA MET A 100 13.42 15.36 -1.05
C MET A 100 13.81 16.18 -2.27
N VAL A 101 12.84 16.48 -3.13
CA VAL A 101 12.94 17.49 -4.19
C VAL A 101 11.97 18.61 -3.88
N GLU A 102 12.48 19.83 -3.78
CA GLU A 102 11.73 21.03 -3.46
C GLU A 102 11.65 21.94 -4.69
N LEU A 103 10.47 22.10 -5.29
CA LEU A 103 10.21 23.04 -6.37
C LEU A 103 9.75 24.36 -5.78
N ARG A 104 10.51 25.43 -5.99
CA ARG A 104 10.22 26.74 -5.40
C ARG A 104 9.86 27.76 -6.47
N GLY A 105 8.69 28.40 -6.29
CA GLY A 105 8.20 29.54 -7.07
C GLY A 105 9.14 30.75 -7.00
N ALA A 106 10.06 30.78 -6.03
CA ALA A 106 11.15 31.75 -5.95
C ALA A 106 12.22 31.61 -7.08
N GLY A 107 12.11 30.57 -7.91
CA GLY A 107 12.98 30.31 -9.07
C GLY A 107 14.13 29.33 -8.77
N PHE A 108 13.96 28.42 -7.80
CA PHE A 108 14.94 27.38 -7.50
C PHE A 108 14.32 26.00 -7.36
N ILE A 109 15.13 24.98 -7.62
CA ILE A 109 14.89 23.59 -7.24
C ILE A 109 15.98 23.19 -6.25
N GLU A 110 15.61 22.59 -5.13
CA GLU A 110 16.53 22.14 -4.07
C GLU A 110 16.36 20.63 -3.88
N VAL A 111 17.47 19.89 -3.75
CA VAL A 111 17.46 18.43 -3.57
C VAL A 111 18.22 18.08 -2.31
N ASN A 112 17.60 17.25 -1.46
CA ASN A 112 18.14 16.80 -0.18
C ASN A 112 18.07 15.28 -0.06
N GLY A 113 19.09 14.63 0.51
CA GLY A 113 19.15 13.17 0.69
C GLY A 113 20.33 12.54 -0.04
N ASP A 114 20.62 11.27 0.23
CA ASP A 114 21.80 10.57 -0.32
C ASP A 114 21.74 10.44 -1.86
N ASP A 115 22.90 10.53 -2.52
CA ASP A 115 23.05 10.19 -3.94
C ASP A 115 23.11 8.66 -4.09
N VAL A 116 21.94 8.05 -4.28
CA VAL A 116 21.81 6.61 -4.48
C VAL A 116 21.74 6.30 -5.97
N ASP A 117 22.52 5.31 -6.39
CA ASP A 117 22.58 4.82 -7.75
C ASP A 117 22.85 5.91 -8.79
N ASP A 118 23.63 6.97 -8.49
CA ASP A 118 23.93 8.09 -9.41
C ASP A 118 22.68 8.87 -9.86
N ILE A 119 21.66 8.93 -9.01
CA ILE A 119 20.41 9.66 -9.28
C ILE A 119 20.66 11.16 -9.48
N TYR A 120 21.66 11.75 -8.81
CA TYR A 120 21.97 13.16 -8.99
C TYR A 120 22.37 13.50 -10.41
N THR A 121 23.21 12.69 -11.05
CA THR A 121 23.64 12.91 -12.42
C THR A 121 22.45 12.81 -13.38
N ARG A 122 21.61 11.79 -13.21
CA ARG A 122 20.41 11.58 -14.03
C ARG A 122 19.40 12.71 -13.88
N LEU A 123 19.11 13.13 -12.64
CA LEU A 123 18.21 14.23 -12.36
C LEU A 123 18.77 15.55 -12.91
N SER A 124 20.07 15.81 -12.76
CA SER A 124 20.71 17.02 -13.30
C SER A 124 20.57 17.10 -14.82
N SER A 125 20.86 16.01 -15.52
CA SER A 125 20.71 15.92 -16.98
C SER A 125 19.25 16.12 -17.39
N TRP A 126 18.32 15.45 -16.72
CA TRP A 126 16.89 15.58 -17.02
C TRP A 126 16.37 17.00 -16.80
N LEU A 127 16.70 17.64 -15.67
CA LEU A 127 16.30 19.02 -15.35
C LEU A 127 16.86 20.02 -16.37
N LYS A 128 18.10 19.80 -16.83
CA LYS A 128 18.74 20.62 -17.86
C LYS A 128 18.06 20.44 -19.21
N ASP A 129 17.83 19.19 -19.62
CA ASP A 129 17.34 18.88 -20.97
C ASP A 129 15.85 19.18 -21.11
N LYS A 130 15.03 18.86 -20.10
CA LYS A 130 13.57 19.08 -20.14
C LYS A 130 13.18 20.51 -19.79
N TRP A 131 13.84 21.13 -18.80
CA TRP A 131 13.43 22.44 -18.26
C TRP A 131 14.48 23.54 -18.40
N GLY A 132 15.64 23.27 -19.03
CA GLY A 132 16.69 24.27 -19.20
C GLY A 132 17.35 24.69 -17.88
N CYS A 133 17.25 23.87 -16.82
CA CYS A 133 17.76 24.22 -15.51
C CYS A 133 19.29 24.36 -15.50
N GLN A 134 19.80 25.18 -14.59
CA GLN A 134 21.23 25.38 -14.39
C GLN A 134 21.60 25.10 -12.94
N GLU A 135 22.55 24.19 -12.71
CA GLU A 135 23.09 23.91 -11.38
C GLU A 135 23.77 25.17 -10.79
N VAL A 136 23.50 25.43 -9.52
CA VAL A 136 24.06 26.57 -8.79
C VAL A 136 25.35 26.14 -8.11
N THR A 137 26.47 26.68 -8.57
CA THR A 137 27.75 26.56 -7.87
C THR A 137 27.88 27.65 -6.81
N LEU A 138 28.00 27.24 -5.55
CA LEU A 138 28.27 28.17 -4.44
C LEU A 138 29.77 28.47 -4.32
N PRO A 139 30.16 29.69 -3.91
CA PRO A 139 31.55 30.00 -3.57
C PRO A 139 32.06 29.10 -2.43
N PRO A 140 33.36 28.75 -2.39
CA PRO A 140 33.90 27.79 -1.40
C PRO A 140 33.69 28.12 0.08
N LYS A 141 33.38 29.38 0.42
CA LYS A 141 33.17 29.85 1.79
C LYS A 141 31.70 29.86 2.22
N ILE A 142 30.77 29.52 1.32
CA ILE A 142 29.34 29.52 1.60
C ILE A 142 28.91 28.07 1.75
N GLU A 143 28.46 27.72 2.95
CA GLU A 143 27.93 26.39 3.22
C GLU A 143 26.62 26.17 2.46
N PRO A 144 26.42 25.04 1.79
CA PRO A 144 25.15 24.72 1.15
C PRO A 144 24.03 24.48 2.17
N PHE A 145 22.79 24.82 1.80
CA PHE A 145 21.60 24.49 2.58
C PHE A 145 20.80 23.32 2.02
N CYS A 146 21.27 22.75 0.90
CA CYS A 146 20.76 21.56 0.25
C CYS A 146 21.91 20.86 -0.49
N HIS A 147 21.76 19.59 -0.85
CA HIS A 147 22.83 18.84 -1.50
C HIS A 147 23.04 19.24 -2.97
N LYS A 148 21.93 19.49 -3.69
CA LYS A 148 21.96 20.06 -5.04
C LYS A 148 20.96 21.21 -5.14
N LYS A 149 21.33 22.21 -5.94
CA LYS A 149 20.51 23.39 -6.19
C LYS A 149 20.53 23.76 -7.65
N TYR A 150 19.36 24.07 -8.20
CA TYR A 150 19.21 24.47 -9.59
C TYR A 150 18.43 25.77 -9.69
N ARG A 151 18.77 26.61 -10.68
CA ARG A 151 17.89 27.68 -11.17
C ARG A 151 16.97 27.09 -12.21
N TRP A 152 15.70 27.45 -12.14
CA TRP A 152 14.70 27.04 -13.12
C TRP A 152 13.77 28.22 -13.45
N GLN A 153 13.17 28.15 -14.63
CA GLN A 153 12.01 28.96 -14.95
C GLN A 153 10.79 28.27 -14.36
N VAL A 154 10.09 28.96 -13.46
CA VAL A 154 8.94 28.41 -12.75
C VAL A 154 7.88 27.99 -13.76
N GLN A 155 7.40 26.76 -13.60
CA GLN A 155 6.28 26.20 -14.36
C GLN A 155 5.06 26.06 -13.46
N GLU A 156 3.94 25.64 -14.04
CA GLU A 156 2.78 25.25 -13.26
C GLU A 156 3.14 24.09 -12.31
N MET A 157 2.85 24.25 -11.02
CA MET A 157 3.31 23.30 -9.99
C MET A 157 2.73 21.90 -10.19
N MET A 158 1.48 21.78 -10.65
CA MET A 158 0.86 20.50 -10.98
C MET A 158 1.63 19.73 -12.06
N ASP A 159 1.96 20.40 -13.16
CA ASP A 159 2.68 19.78 -14.28
C ASP A 159 4.11 19.42 -13.86
N ALA A 160 4.78 20.32 -13.13
CA ALA A 160 6.12 20.06 -12.63
C ALA A 160 6.16 18.89 -11.62
N THR A 161 5.14 18.78 -10.76
CA THR A 161 4.98 17.68 -9.82
C THR A 161 4.78 16.35 -10.55
N ALA A 162 3.93 16.34 -11.59
CA ALA A 162 3.68 15.16 -12.42
C ALA A 162 4.96 14.71 -13.16
N ASP A 163 5.66 15.65 -13.80
CA ASP A 163 6.90 15.38 -14.55
C ASP A 163 8.02 14.82 -13.66
N VAL A 164 8.22 15.39 -12.45
CA VAL A 164 9.24 14.90 -11.51
C VAL A 164 8.86 13.53 -10.97
N THR A 165 7.57 13.31 -10.68
CA THR A 165 7.08 11.99 -10.24
C THR A 165 7.36 10.93 -11.31
N GLU A 166 7.02 11.23 -12.57
CA GLU A 166 7.29 10.35 -13.71
C GLU A 166 8.78 10.02 -13.85
N PHE A 167 9.65 11.05 -13.80
CA PHE A 167 11.10 10.85 -13.84
C PHE A 167 11.57 9.89 -12.75
N PHE A 168 11.21 10.11 -11.49
CA PHE A 168 11.66 9.24 -10.39
C PHE A 168 11.15 7.81 -10.54
N HIS A 169 9.91 7.63 -11.01
CA HIS A 169 9.39 6.30 -11.30
C HIS A 169 10.18 5.59 -12.39
N GLU A 170 10.56 6.27 -13.48
CA GLU A 170 11.44 5.71 -14.51
C GLU A 170 12.81 5.30 -13.95
N GLN A 171 13.25 5.94 -12.85
CA GLN A 171 14.50 5.59 -12.16
C GLN A 171 14.32 4.48 -11.10
N GLY A 172 13.12 3.92 -10.93
CA GLY A 172 12.83 2.90 -9.91
C GLY A 172 12.65 3.46 -8.50
N TRP A 173 12.31 4.74 -8.39
CA TRP A 173 11.96 5.42 -7.13
C TRP A 173 10.45 5.60 -7.04
N GLN A 174 9.91 5.68 -5.83
CA GLN A 174 8.49 5.86 -5.55
C GLN A 174 8.26 7.20 -4.83
N LEU A 175 7.22 7.92 -5.25
CA LEU A 175 6.70 9.07 -4.50
C LEU A 175 6.07 8.57 -3.20
N LEU A 176 6.57 9.06 -2.07
CA LEU A 176 5.99 8.79 -0.75
C LEU A 176 5.00 9.86 -0.34
N ILE A 177 5.46 11.11 -0.38
CA ILE A 177 4.72 12.26 0.16
C ILE A 177 4.96 13.45 -0.74
N CYS A 178 3.91 14.23 -0.93
CA CYS A 178 3.96 15.53 -1.58
C CYS A 178 3.31 16.56 -0.66
N SER A 179 3.98 17.68 -0.42
CA SER A 179 3.47 18.82 0.36
C SER A 179 3.54 20.08 -0.49
N GLN A 180 2.43 20.78 -0.67
CA GLN A 180 2.38 22.07 -1.35
C GLN A 180 1.95 23.15 -0.34
N GLY A 181 2.66 24.27 -0.33
CA GLY A 181 2.32 25.39 0.53
C GLY A 181 2.64 26.74 -0.13
N THR A 182 2.01 27.79 0.39
CA THR A 182 2.37 29.18 0.07
C THR A 182 3.53 29.59 0.98
N VAL A 183 4.62 30.08 0.41
CA VAL A 183 5.77 30.67 1.09
C VAL A 183 5.87 32.14 0.76
N LYS A 184 5.58 33.01 1.74
CA LYS A 184 5.81 34.45 1.57
C LYS A 184 7.30 34.72 1.42
N ILE A 185 7.69 35.37 0.33
CA ILE A 185 9.04 35.88 0.12
C ILE A 185 8.99 37.40 -0.02
N LYS A 186 10.14 38.06 0.12
CA LYS A 186 10.17 39.52 0.09
C LYS A 186 9.68 40.05 -1.27
N GLY A 187 8.50 40.67 -1.28
CA GLY A 187 7.88 41.25 -2.46
C GLY A 187 6.98 40.29 -3.27
N ASP A 188 6.74 39.08 -2.76
CA ASP A 188 5.82 38.10 -3.36
C ASP A 188 5.20 37.26 -2.24
N ASP A 189 3.94 37.55 -1.91
CA ASP A 189 3.18 36.87 -0.86
C ASP A 189 2.52 35.56 -1.35
N GLU A 190 2.67 35.24 -2.63
CA GLU A 190 1.98 34.13 -3.31
C GLU A 190 2.95 33.07 -3.85
N SER A 191 4.23 33.14 -3.45
CA SER A 191 5.23 32.18 -3.89
C SER A 191 4.88 30.77 -3.44
N ARG A 192 4.79 29.82 -4.38
CA ARG A 192 4.49 28.41 -4.07
C ARG A 192 5.76 27.63 -3.74
N GLU A 193 5.64 26.64 -2.87
CA GLU A 193 6.67 25.64 -2.58
C GLU A 193 6.04 24.25 -2.65
N GLN A 194 6.65 23.35 -3.42
CA GLN A 194 6.29 21.94 -3.53
C GLN A 194 7.44 21.10 -2.96
N GLN A 195 7.21 20.36 -1.89
CA GLN A 195 8.17 19.41 -1.32
C GLN A 195 7.73 17.99 -1.65
N MET A 196 8.57 17.22 -2.35
CA MET A 196 8.29 15.86 -2.80
C MET A 196 9.31 14.91 -2.18
N ILE A 197 8.88 13.91 -1.40
CA ILE A 197 9.76 12.89 -0.84
C ILE A 197 9.65 11.60 -1.66
N PHE A 198 10.79 11.11 -2.11
CA PHE A 198 10.98 9.87 -2.84
C PHE A 198 11.83 8.88 -2.07
N ARG A 199 11.68 7.59 -2.40
CA ARG A 199 12.56 6.50 -1.96
C ARG A 199 12.81 5.49 -3.09
N PRO A 200 13.94 4.76 -3.11
CA PRO A 200 14.10 3.61 -3.98
C PRO A 200 13.05 2.52 -3.67
N ALA A 201 12.41 1.99 -4.72
CA ALA A 201 11.51 0.83 -4.61
C ALA A 201 12.30 -0.47 -4.39
N GLU A 202 11.68 -1.52 -3.79
CA GLU A 202 12.34 -2.83 -3.56
C GLU A 202 12.80 -3.49 -4.87
N GLY A 203 12.22 -3.06 -6.00
CA GLY A 203 12.53 -3.54 -7.34
C GLY A 203 13.70 -2.81 -8.03
N GLY A 204 13.92 -1.52 -7.81
CA GLY A 204 14.94 -0.75 -8.55
C GLY A 204 14.76 -0.69 -10.09
N TYR A 205 13.65 -1.20 -10.64
CA TYR A 205 13.31 -1.08 -12.07
C TYR A 205 12.27 0.01 -12.25
N GLY A 206 12.43 0.77 -13.33
CA GLY A 206 11.58 1.91 -13.65
C GLY A 206 10.19 1.49 -14.10
N ILE A 207 9.24 1.39 -13.17
CA ILE A 207 7.82 1.20 -13.48
C ILE A 207 7.09 2.47 -13.08
N ILE A 208 6.45 3.11 -14.06
CA ILE A 208 5.61 4.29 -13.82
C ILE A 208 4.32 3.83 -13.13
N GLU A 209 4.25 4.01 -11.81
CA GLU A 209 3.02 3.86 -11.04
C GLU A 209 2.02 4.94 -11.46
N PRO A 210 0.79 4.58 -11.87
CA PRO A 210 -0.16 5.60 -12.33
C PRO A 210 -0.57 6.54 -11.19
N HIS A 211 -0.50 7.84 -11.44
CA HIS A 211 -1.01 8.87 -10.53
C HIS A 211 -1.98 9.80 -11.24
N ILE A 212 -2.90 10.39 -10.48
CA ILE A 212 -3.72 11.51 -10.91
C ILE A 212 -3.45 12.67 -9.94
N VAL A 213 -2.85 13.74 -10.47
CA VAL A 213 -2.64 15.01 -9.78
C VAL A 213 -3.79 15.93 -10.15
N MET A 214 -4.50 16.47 -9.16
CA MET A 214 -5.63 17.36 -9.35
C MET A 214 -5.38 18.68 -8.64
N ASP A 215 -5.66 19.79 -9.32
CA ASP A 215 -5.71 21.12 -8.70
C ASP A 215 -7.16 21.59 -8.64
N LEU A 216 -7.61 22.01 -7.46
CA LEU A 216 -8.87 22.69 -7.22
C LEU A 216 -8.59 24.16 -6.95
N TYR A 217 -9.01 25.05 -7.84
CA TYR A 217 -8.99 26.48 -7.58
C TYR A 217 -10.39 26.94 -7.21
N MET A 218 -10.55 27.41 -5.96
CA MET A 218 -11.84 27.81 -5.41
C MET A 218 -12.47 28.99 -6.13
N GLY A 219 -11.64 29.86 -6.73
CA GLY A 219 -12.10 31.07 -7.42
C GLY A 219 -11.97 32.34 -6.59
N GLU A 220 -12.59 33.40 -7.09
CA GLU A 220 -12.46 34.78 -6.62
C GLU A 220 -13.83 35.38 -6.29
N GLY A 221 -13.99 35.83 -5.05
CA GLY A 221 -15.18 36.54 -4.57
C GLY A 221 -15.13 38.05 -4.79
N GLN A 222 -16.28 38.70 -4.58
CA GLN A 222 -16.39 40.16 -4.57
C GLN A 222 -15.83 40.72 -3.26
N GLU A 223 -14.99 41.75 -3.37
CA GLU A 223 -14.24 42.30 -2.24
C GLU A 223 -15.14 42.81 -1.11
N ASP A 224 -16.22 43.53 -1.45
CA ASP A 224 -17.17 44.07 -0.49
C ASP A 224 -17.87 42.98 0.34
N LEU A 225 -18.10 41.80 -0.26
CA LEU A 225 -18.82 40.70 0.37
C LEU A 225 -17.95 39.89 1.36
N TYR A 226 -16.61 39.98 1.28
CA TYR A 226 -15.75 39.32 2.26
C TYR A 226 -15.93 39.89 3.67
N ASN A 227 -16.34 41.15 3.79
CA ASN A 227 -16.60 41.80 5.07
C ASN A 227 -18.00 41.53 5.63
N GLU A 228 -18.82 40.74 4.91
CA GLU A 228 -20.17 40.36 5.34
C GLU A 228 -20.20 38.90 5.82
N PRO A 229 -20.06 38.64 7.13
CA PRO A 229 -19.87 37.30 7.67
C PRO A 229 -21.08 36.37 7.52
N ASP A 230 -22.25 36.90 7.18
CA ASP A 230 -23.48 36.12 6.98
C ASP A 230 -23.87 35.99 5.50
N THR A 231 -23.14 36.65 4.59
CA THR A 231 -23.45 36.64 3.16
C THR A 231 -22.65 35.55 2.44
N THR A 232 -23.36 34.62 1.82
CA THR A 232 -22.75 33.54 1.02
C THR A 232 -22.60 34.00 -0.42
N GLN A 233 -21.40 33.83 -0.98
CA GLN A 233 -21.13 34.10 -2.39
C GLN A 233 -20.60 32.85 -3.11
N VAL A 234 -21.07 32.66 -4.34
CA VAL A 234 -20.49 31.71 -5.29
C VAL A 234 -19.30 32.41 -5.94
N LEU A 235 -18.13 31.79 -5.81
CA LEU A 235 -16.88 32.38 -6.30
C LEU A 235 -16.82 32.35 -7.82
N SER A 236 -16.20 33.36 -8.44
CA SER A 236 -15.97 33.39 -9.88
C SER A 236 -14.68 32.68 -10.28
N LYS A 237 -14.53 32.29 -11.55
CA LYS A 237 -13.30 31.67 -12.09
C LYS A 237 -12.85 30.37 -11.39
N GLN A 238 -13.77 29.65 -10.77
CA GLN A 238 -13.44 28.36 -10.19
C GLN A 238 -13.09 27.35 -11.29
N ARG A 239 -12.10 26.51 -11.01
CA ARG A 239 -11.65 25.49 -11.96
C ARG A 239 -11.09 24.26 -11.28
N ILE A 240 -11.24 23.13 -11.94
CA ILE A 240 -10.53 21.89 -11.63
C ILE A 240 -9.60 21.56 -12.81
N ARG A 241 -8.36 21.20 -12.50
CA ARG A 241 -7.40 20.67 -13.48
C ARG A 241 -6.96 19.28 -13.07
N VAL A 242 -6.64 18.46 -14.06
CA VAL A 242 -6.21 17.07 -13.85
C VAL A 242 -4.99 16.78 -14.72
N ARG A 243 -3.99 16.14 -14.14
CA ARG A 243 -2.82 15.63 -14.85
C ARG A 243 -2.54 14.20 -14.42
N GLN A 244 -2.53 13.28 -15.38
CA GLN A 244 -2.10 11.90 -15.12
C GLN A 244 -0.58 11.73 -15.22
N VAL A 245 -0.02 10.84 -14.42
CA VAL A 245 1.32 10.26 -14.55
C VAL A 245 1.13 8.78 -14.89
N GLY A 246 1.84 8.26 -15.88
CA GLY A 246 1.62 6.91 -16.38
C GLY A 246 0.24 6.73 -17.04
N ASP A 247 -0.17 5.48 -17.24
CA ASP A 247 -1.47 5.15 -17.82
C ASP A 247 -2.57 5.18 -16.75
N ALA A 248 -3.28 6.30 -16.68
CA ALA A 248 -4.50 6.47 -15.87
C ALA A 248 -5.73 6.72 -16.76
N SER A 249 -5.65 6.44 -18.06
CA SER A 249 -6.62 6.89 -19.08
C SER A 249 -8.07 6.52 -18.73
N LYS A 250 -8.29 5.27 -18.32
CA LYS A 250 -9.61 4.76 -17.91
C LYS A 250 -10.18 5.45 -16.66
N ALA A 251 -9.32 5.85 -15.73
CA ALA A 251 -9.75 6.54 -14.52
C ALA A 251 -10.04 8.02 -14.82
N VAL A 252 -9.21 8.66 -15.64
CA VAL A 252 -9.43 10.02 -16.14
C VAL A 252 -10.76 10.11 -16.90
N GLU A 253 -11.05 9.18 -17.81
CA GLU A 253 -12.34 9.16 -18.55
C GLU A 253 -13.55 9.10 -17.60
N GLN A 254 -13.50 8.23 -16.59
CA GLN A 254 -14.56 8.13 -15.58
C GLN A 254 -14.66 9.37 -14.70
N PHE A 255 -13.53 9.99 -14.38
CA PHE A 255 -13.47 11.22 -13.60
C PHE A 255 -14.00 12.41 -14.39
N ASP A 256 -13.67 12.54 -15.67
CA ASP A 256 -14.19 13.57 -16.57
C ASP A 256 -15.72 13.49 -16.64
N GLN A 257 -16.27 12.27 -16.74
CA GLN A 257 -17.72 12.06 -16.69
C GLN A 257 -18.31 12.49 -15.33
N PHE A 258 -17.63 12.18 -14.22
CA PHE A 258 -18.04 12.63 -12.89
C PHE A 258 -18.02 14.17 -12.77
N LEU A 259 -16.99 14.84 -13.29
CA LEU A 259 -16.91 16.30 -13.27
C LEU A 259 -18.09 16.92 -14.04
N VAL A 260 -18.43 16.39 -15.22
CA VAL A 260 -19.52 16.92 -16.05
C VAL A 260 -20.90 16.58 -15.45
N ASP A 261 -21.16 15.32 -15.15
CA ASP A 261 -22.50 14.86 -14.78
C ASP A 261 -22.86 15.19 -13.33
N TYR A 262 -21.90 15.05 -12.41
CA TYR A 262 -22.15 15.19 -10.98
C TYR A 262 -21.82 16.60 -10.48
N LEU A 263 -20.70 17.19 -10.91
CA LEU A 263 -20.31 18.53 -10.48
C LEU A 263 -20.82 19.65 -11.42
N GLY A 264 -21.43 19.30 -12.55
CA GLY A 264 -21.90 20.28 -13.53
C GLY A 264 -20.78 21.02 -14.25
N GLY A 265 -19.58 20.43 -14.29
CA GLY A 265 -18.39 21.03 -14.88
C GLY A 265 -18.49 21.18 -16.39
N SER A 266 -17.94 22.28 -16.90
CA SER A 266 -17.84 22.56 -18.34
C SER A 266 -16.38 22.48 -18.80
N PRO A 267 -16.01 21.57 -19.72
CA PRO A 267 -14.63 21.46 -20.20
C PRO A 267 -14.19 22.74 -20.93
N GLN A 268 -12.92 23.09 -20.78
CA GLN A 268 -12.28 24.27 -21.35
C GLN A 268 -11.19 23.87 -22.37
N GLU A 269 -10.78 24.80 -23.24
CA GLU A 269 -9.76 24.55 -24.28
C GLU A 269 -8.37 24.22 -23.69
N ASP A 270 -8.07 24.68 -22.47
CA ASP A 270 -6.82 24.41 -21.77
C ASP A 270 -6.80 23.07 -21.02
N GLY A 271 -7.84 22.24 -21.20
CA GLY A 271 -8.00 20.95 -20.52
C GLY A 271 -8.51 21.06 -19.09
N SER A 272 -8.83 22.26 -18.61
CA SER A 272 -9.48 22.46 -17.31
C SER A 272 -11.00 22.30 -17.39
N TYR A 273 -11.64 22.19 -16.23
CA TYR A 273 -13.09 22.24 -16.08
C TYR A 273 -13.48 23.50 -15.33
N LYS A 274 -14.34 24.32 -15.94
CA LYS A 274 -15.04 25.40 -15.23
C LYS A 274 -16.12 24.78 -14.36
N ILE A 275 -16.17 25.16 -13.09
CA ILE A 275 -17.16 24.65 -12.12
C ILE A 275 -17.69 25.82 -11.27
N ASP A 276 -18.92 25.71 -10.77
CA ASP A 276 -19.59 26.73 -9.96
C ASP A 276 -20.13 26.12 -8.63
N ILE A 277 -19.29 25.36 -7.91
CA ILE A 277 -19.68 24.62 -6.68
C ILE A 277 -19.05 25.18 -5.41
N PHE A 278 -17.94 25.90 -5.51
CA PHE A 278 -17.23 26.49 -4.38
C PHE A 278 -17.90 27.77 -3.90
N MET A 279 -18.06 27.86 -2.59
CA MET A 279 -18.72 28.95 -1.91
C MET A 279 -17.85 29.45 -0.77
N ASN A 280 -17.97 30.74 -0.50
CA ASN A 280 -17.36 31.40 0.65
C ASN A 280 -18.43 32.22 1.38
N ARG A 281 -18.29 32.34 2.70
CA ARG A 281 -19.04 33.25 3.55
C ARG A 281 -18.05 34.01 4.45
N GLY A 282 -18.12 35.34 4.38
CA GLY A 282 -17.14 36.21 5.06
C GLY A 282 -15.69 35.95 4.60
N LEU A 283 -14.73 36.15 5.52
CA LEU A 283 -13.30 36.03 5.21
C LEU A 283 -12.75 34.60 5.21
N VAL A 284 -13.41 33.66 5.92
CA VAL A 284 -12.77 32.39 6.29
C VAL A 284 -13.61 31.14 6.06
N GLU A 285 -14.94 31.24 6.05
CA GLU A 285 -15.83 30.08 5.97
C GLU A 285 -16.03 29.65 4.53
N ASN A 286 -15.74 28.39 4.21
CA ASN A 286 -15.90 27.88 2.85
C ASN A 286 -16.26 26.40 2.83
N ASN A 287 -16.66 25.92 1.65
CA ASN A 287 -17.07 24.53 1.42
C ASN A 287 -16.01 23.67 0.70
N LEU A 288 -14.75 24.11 0.59
CA LEU A 288 -13.71 23.36 -0.12
C LEU A 288 -13.59 21.93 0.41
N GLY A 289 -13.45 21.79 1.73
CA GLY A 289 -13.30 20.47 2.38
C GLY A 289 -14.47 19.53 2.13
N PHE A 290 -15.70 20.05 1.99
CA PHE A 290 -16.86 19.24 1.64
C PHE A 290 -16.71 18.63 0.24
N TRP A 291 -16.29 19.43 -0.73
CA TRP A 291 -16.07 18.97 -2.10
C TRP A 291 -14.81 18.14 -2.27
N THR A 292 -13.76 18.40 -1.49
CA THR A 292 -12.59 17.52 -1.37
C THR A 292 -13.02 16.11 -1.00
N MET A 293 -13.93 15.97 -0.01
CA MET A 293 -14.43 14.66 0.39
C MET A 293 -15.25 14.00 -0.71
N ARG A 294 -16.07 14.74 -1.46
CA ARG A 294 -16.80 14.17 -2.62
C ARG A 294 -15.89 13.64 -3.71
N LEU A 295 -14.77 14.32 -3.95
CA LEU A 295 -13.74 13.84 -4.88
C LEU A 295 -13.05 12.59 -4.33
N CYS A 296 -12.78 12.54 -3.02
CA CYS A 296 -12.22 11.36 -2.38
C CYS A 296 -13.19 10.17 -2.41
N ASP A 297 -14.47 10.35 -2.09
CA ASP A 297 -15.51 9.31 -2.19
C ASP A 297 -15.48 8.69 -3.60
N PHE A 298 -15.40 9.53 -4.64
CA PHE A 298 -15.35 9.04 -6.02
C PHE A 298 -14.03 8.32 -6.35
N MET A 299 -12.89 8.95 -6.09
CA MET A 299 -11.60 8.37 -6.46
C MET A 299 -11.25 7.13 -5.64
N VAL A 300 -11.48 7.17 -4.33
CA VAL A 300 -11.11 6.11 -3.39
C VAL A 300 -12.17 5.02 -3.37
N ASP A 301 -13.43 5.36 -3.09
CA ASP A 301 -14.45 4.33 -2.86
C ASP A 301 -15.02 3.79 -4.17
N ARG A 302 -15.24 4.66 -5.17
CA ARG A 302 -15.83 4.24 -6.45
C ARG A 302 -14.80 3.70 -7.44
N LEU A 303 -13.61 4.30 -7.54
CA LEU A 303 -12.56 3.88 -8.47
C LEU A 303 -11.46 3.02 -7.83
N GLY A 304 -11.38 2.94 -6.50
CA GLY A 304 -10.40 2.12 -5.80
C GLY A 304 -8.98 2.70 -5.76
N TRP A 305 -8.81 4.00 -5.97
CA TRP A 305 -7.50 4.66 -5.92
C TRP A 305 -7.07 4.97 -4.48
N SER A 306 -5.76 5.10 -4.26
CA SER A 306 -5.19 5.57 -3.00
C SER A 306 -5.14 7.08 -2.94
N PHE A 307 -5.53 7.65 -1.82
CA PHE A 307 -5.32 9.06 -1.55
C PHE A 307 -3.94 9.27 -0.94
N VAL A 308 -3.06 9.99 -1.65
CA VAL A 308 -1.67 10.22 -1.22
C VAL A 308 -1.53 11.57 -0.53
N VAL A 309 -2.18 12.60 -1.07
CA VAL A 309 -1.89 14.00 -0.73
C VAL A 309 -3.14 14.86 -0.72
N CYS A 310 -3.21 15.75 0.28
CA CYS A 310 -4.17 16.85 0.36
C CYS A 310 -3.46 18.11 0.87
N ASN A 311 -3.18 19.08 0.00
CA ASN A 311 -2.48 20.30 0.40
C ASN A 311 -3.25 21.53 -0.03
N VAL A 312 -3.28 22.56 0.81
CA VAL A 312 -3.96 23.83 0.53
C VAL A 312 -2.95 24.96 0.48
N CYS A 313 -2.92 25.69 -0.62
CA CYS A 313 -2.29 27.00 -0.72
C CYS A 313 -3.32 28.07 -0.38
N ASN A 314 -3.05 28.84 0.67
CA ASN A 314 -3.79 30.04 0.98
C ASN A 314 -3.10 31.22 0.29
N LEU A 315 -3.83 31.92 -0.56
CA LEU A 315 -3.36 33.04 -1.37
C LEU A 315 -4.15 34.31 -1.01
N GLY A 316 -3.58 35.47 -1.31
CA GLY A 316 -4.10 36.76 -0.85
C GLY A 316 -3.82 37.06 0.63
N SER A 317 -4.14 38.29 1.05
CA SER A 317 -3.80 38.84 2.37
C SER A 317 -4.41 38.09 3.56
N SER A 318 -5.55 37.43 3.36
CA SER A 318 -6.32 36.71 4.39
C SER A 318 -6.58 35.25 4.03
N GLY A 319 -5.94 34.70 2.99
CA GLY A 319 -6.24 33.36 2.49
C GLY A 319 -7.62 33.26 1.83
N GLN A 320 -8.13 34.38 1.32
CA GLN A 320 -9.43 34.49 0.65
C GLN A 320 -9.46 33.80 -0.70
N PHE A 321 -8.29 33.59 -1.31
CA PHE A 321 -8.10 32.75 -2.49
C PHE A 321 -7.48 31.44 -2.03
N ARG A 322 -8.03 30.31 -2.48
CA ARG A 322 -7.48 29.00 -2.14
C ARG A 322 -7.34 28.13 -3.35
N GLU A 323 -6.23 27.42 -3.35
CA GLU A 323 -5.93 26.35 -4.28
C GLU A 323 -5.62 25.10 -3.46
N GLN A 324 -6.11 23.96 -3.90
CA GLN A 324 -5.85 22.69 -3.24
C GLN A 324 -5.36 21.67 -4.25
N GLN A 325 -4.23 21.03 -3.96
CA GLN A 325 -3.72 19.93 -4.74
C GLN A 325 -4.08 18.60 -4.07
N LEU A 326 -4.64 17.69 -4.86
CA LEU A 326 -4.92 16.31 -4.48
C LEU A 326 -4.08 15.38 -5.35
N ILE A 327 -3.48 14.35 -4.77
CA ILE A 327 -2.78 13.32 -5.54
C ILE A 327 -3.35 11.96 -5.19
N PHE A 328 -3.78 11.24 -6.22
CA PHE A 328 -4.23 9.86 -6.12
C PHE A 328 -3.22 8.94 -6.81
N ARG A 329 -2.97 7.78 -6.20
CA ARG A 329 -2.12 6.73 -6.77
C ARG A 329 -2.95 5.49 -7.05
N TYR A 330 -2.70 4.86 -8.19
CA TYR A 330 -3.27 3.55 -8.48
C TYR A 330 -2.36 2.45 -7.94
N ASP A 331 -2.88 1.75 -6.94
CA ASP A 331 -2.19 0.69 -6.21
C ASP A 331 -2.40 -0.70 -6.85
N GLY A 332 -2.87 -0.75 -8.10
CA GLY A 332 -3.34 -1.95 -8.77
C GLY A 332 -4.84 -2.19 -8.56
N ASP A 333 -5.37 -3.23 -9.22
CA ASP A 333 -6.76 -3.63 -9.05
C ASP A 333 -6.98 -4.07 -7.60
N ARG A 334 -7.52 -3.17 -6.79
CA ARG A 334 -8.07 -3.54 -5.50
C ARG A 334 -9.21 -4.51 -5.77
N ARG A 335 -9.21 -5.66 -5.10
CA ARG A 335 -10.46 -6.42 -4.97
C ARG A 335 -11.52 -5.43 -4.50
N GLU A 336 -12.71 -5.47 -5.11
CA GLU A 336 -13.87 -4.78 -4.53
C GLU A 336 -13.86 -5.11 -3.04
N ILE A 337 -13.55 -4.10 -2.21
CA ILE A 337 -13.74 -4.23 -0.78
C ILE A 337 -15.24 -4.36 -0.69
N PRO A 338 -15.76 -5.53 -0.30
CA PRO A 338 -17.19 -5.67 -0.26
C PRO A 338 -17.67 -4.63 0.75
N VAL A 339 -18.56 -3.74 0.30
CA VAL A 339 -19.23 -2.81 1.19
C VAL A 339 -20.00 -3.70 2.16
N THR A 340 -19.44 -3.93 3.34
CA THR A 340 -20.17 -4.56 4.42
C THR A 340 -21.33 -3.62 4.71
N LYS A 341 -22.50 -3.93 4.16
CA LYS A 341 -23.75 -3.47 4.76
C LYS A 341 -23.63 -3.82 6.24
N GLU A 342 -23.92 -2.88 7.14
CA GLU A 342 -23.98 -3.18 8.57
C GLU A 342 -24.87 -4.41 8.73
N SER A 343 -24.24 -5.54 9.02
CA SER A 343 -24.96 -6.77 9.23
C SER A 343 -25.79 -6.57 10.49
N GLU A 344 -27.08 -6.90 10.44
CA GLU A 344 -27.99 -6.77 11.59
C GLU A 344 -27.42 -7.44 12.85
N LEU A 345 -26.51 -8.40 12.70
CA LEU A 345 -25.74 -9.01 13.79
C LEU A 345 -25.04 -8.03 14.73
N PHE A 346 -24.54 -6.94 14.19
CA PHE A 346 -23.77 -5.94 14.94
C PHE A 346 -24.65 -4.79 15.43
N SER A 347 -25.98 -4.89 15.25
CA SER A 347 -26.92 -3.93 15.82
C SER A 347 -26.92 -4.03 17.34
N ASP A 348 -26.90 -2.87 18.00
CA ASP A 348 -27.01 -2.75 19.46
C ASP A 348 -28.34 -3.32 19.98
N ASP A 349 -29.38 -3.36 19.16
CA ASP A 349 -30.69 -3.92 19.51
C ASP A 349 -30.66 -5.44 19.79
N ARG A 350 -29.59 -6.14 19.36
CA ARG A 350 -29.43 -7.59 19.54
C ARG A 350 -28.58 -7.97 20.75
N ARG A 351 -28.12 -7.01 21.56
CA ARG A 351 -27.26 -7.28 22.73
C ARG A 351 -27.87 -8.30 23.70
N GLU A 352 -29.19 -8.30 23.85
CA GLU A 352 -29.90 -9.27 24.70
C GLU A 352 -29.76 -10.72 24.19
N GLU A 353 -29.63 -10.93 22.88
CA GLU A 353 -29.45 -12.28 22.31
C GLU A 353 -28.12 -12.92 22.72
N TYR A 354 -27.13 -12.08 23.07
CA TYR A 354 -25.78 -12.48 23.43
C TYR A 354 -25.54 -12.48 24.94
N ALA A 355 -26.55 -12.17 25.75
CA ALA A 355 -26.40 -11.97 27.20
C ALA A 355 -25.82 -13.21 27.92
N ASP A 356 -26.14 -14.40 27.43
CA ASP A 356 -25.68 -15.69 27.98
C ASP A 356 -24.37 -16.20 27.34
N LEU A 357 -23.75 -15.44 26.43
CA LEU A 357 -22.53 -15.86 25.76
C LEU A 357 -21.38 -15.98 26.76
N VAL A 358 -20.81 -17.18 26.86
CA VAL A 358 -19.54 -17.38 27.56
C VAL A 358 -18.40 -16.98 26.61
N THR A 359 -17.78 -15.84 26.90
CA THR A 359 -16.61 -15.37 26.15
C THR A 359 -15.38 -16.22 26.48
N PRO A 360 -14.50 -16.52 25.51
CA PRO A 360 -13.24 -17.21 25.77
C PRO A 360 -12.38 -16.51 26.84
N ASP A 361 -11.70 -17.29 27.67
CA ASP A 361 -10.89 -16.81 28.80
C ASP A 361 -9.63 -16.03 28.38
N TYR A 362 -9.13 -16.29 27.18
CA TYR A 362 -7.99 -15.58 26.59
C TYR A 362 -8.36 -14.21 25.98
N TRP A 363 -9.62 -13.78 26.07
CA TRP A 363 -10.02 -12.42 25.70
C TRP A 363 -9.46 -11.40 26.69
N SER A 364 -9.08 -10.24 26.17
CA SER A 364 -8.28 -9.24 26.87
C SER A 364 -8.84 -7.82 26.76
N ILE A 365 -9.85 -7.58 25.92
CA ILE A 365 -10.45 -6.25 25.75
C ILE A 365 -11.61 -6.12 26.74
N PRO A 366 -11.46 -5.35 27.84
CA PRO A 366 -12.44 -5.35 28.92
C PRO A 366 -13.84 -4.95 28.46
N SER A 367 -13.94 -3.95 27.57
CA SER A 367 -15.21 -3.48 27.03
C SER A 367 -15.93 -4.52 26.16
N VAL A 368 -15.21 -5.49 25.58
CA VAL A 368 -15.83 -6.58 24.79
C VAL A 368 -16.26 -7.70 25.73
N SER A 369 -15.40 -8.11 26.66
CA SER A 369 -15.74 -9.13 27.67
C SER A 369 -16.89 -8.69 28.60
N SER A 370 -17.08 -7.39 28.82
CA SER A 370 -18.21 -6.83 29.57
C SER A 370 -19.45 -6.54 28.72
N SER A 371 -19.43 -6.89 27.43
CA SER A 371 -20.51 -6.61 26.45
C SER A 371 -20.87 -5.12 26.30
N GLU A 372 -19.98 -4.20 26.67
CA GLU A 372 -20.14 -2.76 26.41
C GLU A 372 -19.98 -2.47 24.91
N LYS A 373 -19.04 -3.15 24.27
CA LYS A 373 -18.82 -3.21 22.82
C LYS A 373 -19.03 -4.64 22.32
N LEU A 374 -19.62 -4.78 21.14
CA LEU A 374 -19.85 -6.10 20.53
C LEU A 374 -18.58 -6.72 19.92
N HIS A 375 -17.57 -5.91 19.59
CA HIS A 375 -16.33 -6.42 19.04
C HIS A 375 -15.14 -5.48 19.27
N GLY A 376 -13.93 -6.03 19.15
CA GLY A 376 -12.67 -5.31 19.23
C GLY A 376 -11.53 -6.14 18.63
N MET A 377 -10.40 -5.48 18.40
CA MET A 377 -9.18 -6.12 17.94
C MET A 377 -8.02 -5.70 18.84
N THR A 378 -7.12 -6.63 19.11
CA THR A 378 -5.91 -6.39 19.91
C THR A 378 -4.70 -7.02 19.22
N PRO A 379 -3.49 -6.45 19.36
CA PRO A 379 -2.26 -7.13 18.94
C PRO A 379 -2.13 -8.49 19.63
N CYS A 380 -1.67 -9.49 18.91
CA CYS A 380 -1.34 -10.79 19.48
C CYS A 380 -0.19 -10.68 20.47
N ASN A 381 -0.25 -11.46 21.56
CA ASN A 381 0.89 -11.60 22.49
C ASN A 381 2.00 -12.47 21.88
N ASP A 382 3.12 -12.62 22.61
CA ASP A 382 4.30 -13.31 22.09
C ASP A 382 4.07 -14.81 21.89
N ASP A 383 3.30 -15.47 22.76
CA ASP A 383 2.95 -16.89 22.61
C ASP A 383 2.06 -17.12 21.39
N GLU A 384 1.09 -16.23 21.15
CA GLU A 384 0.24 -16.24 19.96
C GLU A 384 1.07 -16.03 18.70
N LYS A 385 1.96 -15.04 18.68
CA LYS A 385 2.86 -14.79 17.52
C LYS A 385 3.79 -15.98 17.26
N ALA A 386 4.37 -16.57 18.30
CA ALA A 386 5.23 -17.74 18.16
C ALA A 386 4.45 -18.91 17.56
N ALA A 387 3.24 -19.18 18.06
CA ALA A 387 2.39 -20.24 17.54
C ALA A 387 1.94 -20.00 16.09
N LEU A 388 1.59 -18.76 15.74
CA LEU A 388 1.25 -18.39 14.36
C LEU A 388 2.44 -18.58 13.42
N GLN A 389 3.63 -18.13 13.82
CA GLN A 389 4.85 -18.33 13.01
C GLN A 389 5.20 -19.80 12.84
N GLU A 390 5.03 -20.62 13.88
CA GLU A 390 5.29 -22.05 13.84
C GLU A 390 4.30 -22.76 12.87
N MET A 391 3.03 -22.37 12.89
CA MET A 391 2.04 -22.84 11.92
C MET A 391 2.37 -22.41 10.49
N LEU A 392 2.84 -21.18 10.26
CA LEU A 392 3.31 -20.76 8.95
C LEU A 392 4.46 -21.66 8.48
N ASP A 393 5.48 -21.82 9.31
CA ASP A 393 6.70 -22.56 8.96
C ASP A 393 6.40 -24.05 8.68
N CYS A 394 5.59 -24.71 9.51
CA CYS A 394 5.32 -26.14 9.36
C CYS A 394 4.36 -26.48 8.22
N THR A 395 3.58 -25.50 7.75
CA THR A 395 2.59 -25.69 6.67
C THR A 395 2.99 -25.05 5.34
N PHE A 396 4.12 -24.34 5.30
CA PHE A 396 4.62 -23.73 4.07
C PHE A 396 5.20 -24.79 3.13
N ARG A 397 4.63 -24.90 1.93
CA ARG A 397 5.13 -25.81 0.89
C ARG A 397 5.54 -25.02 -0.34
N ARG A 398 6.75 -25.27 -0.85
CA ARG A 398 7.24 -24.63 -2.07
C ARG A 398 6.64 -25.27 -3.33
N VAL A 399 5.33 -25.15 -3.51
CA VAL A 399 4.59 -25.68 -4.67
C VAL A 399 3.91 -24.55 -5.44
N LEU A 400 4.28 -24.42 -6.72
CA LEU A 400 3.74 -23.45 -7.67
C LEU A 400 2.46 -24.00 -8.32
N THR A 401 1.39 -23.22 -8.25
CA THR A 401 0.18 -23.43 -9.05
C THR A 401 -0.04 -22.28 -10.03
N ARG A 402 -1.02 -22.42 -10.92
CA ARG A 402 -1.45 -21.36 -11.85
C ARG A 402 -1.95 -20.09 -11.15
N ASP A 403 -2.37 -20.21 -9.90
CA ASP A 403 -2.99 -19.11 -9.15
C ASP A 403 -1.94 -18.15 -8.59
N ARG A 404 -0.67 -18.60 -8.46
CA ARG A 404 0.42 -17.73 -8.02
C ARG A 404 0.76 -16.69 -9.10
N VAL A 405 0.76 -15.43 -8.68
CA VAL A 405 1.27 -14.30 -9.45
C VAL A 405 2.72 -14.05 -9.04
N TYR A 406 3.60 -13.94 -10.02
CA TYR A 406 4.99 -13.60 -9.76
C TYR A 406 5.10 -12.11 -9.40
N GLU A 407 5.76 -11.82 -8.28
CA GLU A 407 6.14 -10.46 -7.90
C GLU A 407 7.62 -10.30 -8.22
N TYR A 408 7.92 -9.37 -9.12
CA TYR A 408 9.29 -9.10 -9.51
C TYR A 408 10.11 -8.53 -8.34
N GLN A 409 11.31 -9.06 -8.12
CA GLN A 409 12.25 -8.56 -7.11
C GLN A 409 13.63 -8.35 -7.73
N ALA A 410 14.28 -7.23 -7.36
CA ALA A 410 15.39 -6.65 -8.10
C ALA A 410 16.59 -7.56 -8.36
N GLU A 411 16.77 -8.52 -7.46
CA GLU A 411 17.97 -9.34 -7.31
C GLU A 411 17.61 -10.79 -7.00
N VAL A 412 16.35 -11.17 -7.22
CA VAL A 412 15.84 -12.51 -6.87
C VAL A 412 15.24 -13.17 -8.10
N SER A 413 15.90 -14.24 -8.55
CA SER A 413 15.43 -15.12 -9.64
C SER A 413 14.44 -16.20 -9.14
N GLU A 414 13.72 -15.96 -8.06
CA GLU A 414 12.92 -16.98 -7.38
C GLU A 414 11.41 -16.64 -7.46
N GLU A 415 10.62 -17.52 -8.07
CA GLU A 415 9.17 -17.29 -8.25
C GLU A 415 8.36 -17.40 -6.95
N MET A 416 8.92 -18.05 -5.93
CA MET A 416 8.22 -18.39 -4.69
C MET A 416 9.10 -18.11 -3.49
N PRO A 417 8.59 -17.44 -2.43
CA PRO A 417 9.39 -17.24 -1.24
C PRO A 417 9.81 -18.57 -0.60
N TYR A 418 10.84 -18.51 0.22
CA TYR A 418 11.29 -19.65 1.03
C TYR A 418 10.53 -19.74 2.35
N ARG A 419 9.99 -18.62 2.85
CA ARG A 419 9.28 -18.52 4.12
C ARG A 419 8.33 -17.32 4.14
N LEU A 420 7.26 -17.42 4.91
CA LEU A 420 6.42 -16.29 5.32
C LEU A 420 6.82 -15.89 6.74
N GLU A 421 7.37 -14.69 6.89
CA GLU A 421 7.84 -14.18 8.18
C GLU A 421 6.79 -13.23 8.76
N LEU A 422 6.23 -13.60 9.91
CA LEU A 422 5.27 -12.81 10.66
C LEU A 422 5.92 -11.51 11.11
N VAL A 423 5.27 -10.39 10.78
CA VAL A 423 5.69 -9.03 11.18
C VAL A 423 4.75 -8.50 12.25
N HIS A 424 3.44 -8.57 12.01
CA HIS A 424 2.40 -8.22 12.98
C HIS A 424 1.32 -9.30 13.00
N ALA A 425 0.61 -9.39 14.12
CA ALA A 425 -0.59 -10.20 14.19
C ALA A 425 -1.62 -9.56 15.11
N PHE A 426 -2.89 -9.71 14.76
CA PHE A 426 -4.03 -9.16 15.49
C PHE A 426 -5.02 -10.27 15.79
N ARG A 427 -5.58 -10.28 16.99
CA ARG A 427 -6.66 -11.18 17.41
C ARG A 427 -7.98 -10.41 17.45
N SER A 428 -9.04 -11.04 16.93
CA SER A 428 -10.41 -10.53 17.02
C SER A 428 -11.11 -11.06 18.27
N GLU A 429 -11.77 -10.16 18.99
CA GLU A 429 -12.72 -10.47 20.06
C GLU A 429 -14.09 -10.00 19.57
N ASN A 430 -14.96 -10.94 19.21
CA ASN A 430 -16.17 -10.62 18.45
C ASN A 430 -17.35 -11.44 18.98
N VAL A 431 -18.22 -10.78 19.75
CA VAL A 431 -19.36 -11.41 20.43
C VAL A 431 -20.35 -12.02 19.42
N PRO A 432 -20.87 -11.28 18.41
CA PRO A 432 -21.82 -11.85 17.44
C PRO A 432 -21.27 -13.06 16.67
N LEU A 433 -20.02 -13.00 16.20
CA LEU A 433 -19.42 -14.11 15.44
C LEU A 433 -19.16 -15.32 16.34
N THR A 434 -18.67 -15.09 17.57
CA THR A 434 -18.44 -16.17 18.53
C THR A 434 -19.74 -16.86 18.93
N TYR A 435 -20.81 -16.09 19.13
CA TYR A 435 -22.14 -16.62 19.44
C TYR A 435 -22.67 -17.52 18.32
N ARG A 436 -22.60 -17.07 17.07
CA ARG A 436 -22.99 -17.91 15.91
C ARG A 436 -22.19 -19.19 15.83
N PHE A 437 -20.87 -19.09 16.02
CA PHE A 437 -19.98 -20.24 15.98
C PHE A 437 -20.28 -21.24 17.10
N GLN A 438 -20.52 -20.77 18.33
CA GLN A 438 -20.89 -21.63 19.45
C GLN A 438 -22.24 -22.31 19.25
N LYS A 439 -23.26 -21.59 18.74
CA LYS A 439 -24.55 -22.21 18.38
C LYS A 439 -24.41 -23.30 17.34
N ARG A 440 -23.64 -23.05 16.29
CA ARG A 440 -23.37 -24.06 15.25
C ARG A 440 -22.63 -25.27 15.83
N ARG A 441 -21.75 -25.03 16.80
CA ARG A 441 -21.05 -26.09 17.52
C ARG A 441 -21.97 -26.93 18.41
N GLU A 442 -22.99 -26.36 19.04
CA GLU A 442 -23.98 -27.12 19.84
C GLU A 442 -24.78 -28.12 18.99
N GLU A 443 -24.96 -27.83 17.71
CA GLU A 443 -25.62 -28.71 16.74
C GLU A 443 -24.71 -29.84 16.23
N TYR A 444 -23.41 -29.79 16.53
CA TYR A 444 -22.44 -30.75 16.00
C TYR A 444 -22.54 -32.12 16.69
N GLY A 445 -22.92 -33.14 15.92
CA GLY A 445 -23.15 -34.50 16.42
C GLY A 445 -21.88 -35.35 16.61
N GLY A 446 -20.68 -34.82 16.35
CA GLY A 446 -19.43 -35.59 16.33
C GLY A 446 -19.21 -36.37 15.03
N GLY A 447 -18.08 -37.07 14.90
CA GLY A 447 -17.77 -37.89 13.70
C GLY A 447 -16.28 -38.18 13.52
N ASP A 448 -15.91 -38.71 12.34
CA ASP A 448 -14.50 -38.89 11.97
C ASP A 448 -13.81 -37.54 11.82
N HIS A 449 -12.67 -37.38 12.49
CA HIS A 449 -12.02 -36.07 12.65
C HIS A 449 -11.06 -35.78 11.50
N PHE A 450 -11.33 -34.68 10.79
CA PHE A 450 -10.32 -34.09 9.92
C PHE A 450 -9.16 -33.52 10.76
N THR A 451 -7.93 -33.94 10.45
CA THR A 451 -6.72 -33.45 11.12
C THR A 451 -5.99 -32.49 10.19
N ALA A 452 -6.18 -31.19 10.43
CA ALA A 452 -5.52 -30.16 9.64
C ALA A 452 -4.00 -30.15 9.86
N LYS A 453 -3.22 -29.88 8.80
CA LYS A 453 -1.74 -29.75 8.89
C LYS A 453 -1.26 -28.67 9.86
N THR A 454 -2.09 -27.67 10.15
CA THR A 454 -1.84 -26.64 11.16
C THR A 454 -1.73 -27.20 12.58
N LYS A 455 -2.23 -28.42 12.85
CA LYS A 455 -2.01 -29.11 14.13
C LYS A 455 -0.57 -29.58 14.35
N ASN A 456 0.27 -29.60 13.30
CA ASN A 456 1.68 -29.98 13.40
C ASN A 456 2.56 -28.88 14.00
N GLY A 457 2.02 -27.68 14.22
CA GLY A 457 2.70 -26.55 14.87
C GLY A 457 1.70 -25.70 15.66
N GLY A 458 2.18 -24.65 16.34
CA GLY A 458 1.32 -23.72 17.05
C GLY A 458 0.48 -24.37 18.15
N ALA A 459 1.10 -25.26 18.92
CA ALA A 459 0.43 -26.04 19.98
C ALA A 459 -0.35 -25.13 20.96
N TYR A 460 0.19 -23.94 21.26
CA TYR A 460 -0.47 -22.95 22.12
C TYR A 460 -1.86 -22.55 21.60
N LEU A 461 -2.00 -22.25 20.31
CA LEU A 461 -3.29 -21.90 19.72
C LEU A 461 -4.18 -23.12 19.50
N ASN A 462 -3.61 -24.25 19.06
CA ASN A 462 -4.36 -25.49 18.88
C ASN A 462 -4.94 -26.04 20.19
N SER A 463 -4.35 -25.72 21.35
CA SER A 463 -4.89 -26.10 22.66
C SER A 463 -6.24 -25.45 22.98
N ARG A 464 -6.60 -24.38 22.27
CA ARG A 464 -7.87 -23.66 22.42
C ARG A 464 -9.00 -24.25 21.56
N LEU A 465 -8.70 -25.23 20.70
CA LEU A 465 -9.66 -25.85 19.81
C LEU A 465 -10.40 -26.98 20.52
N ALA A 466 -11.67 -27.14 20.17
CA ALA A 466 -12.46 -28.28 20.60
C ALA A 466 -12.59 -29.32 19.47
N ASP A 467 -13.19 -30.49 19.78
CA ASP A 467 -13.31 -31.58 18.81
C ASP A 467 -14.05 -31.15 17.53
N GLY A 468 -13.56 -31.60 16.39
CA GLY A 468 -14.07 -31.21 15.06
C GLY A 468 -13.57 -29.86 14.55
N GLU A 469 -12.83 -29.08 15.36
CA GLU A 469 -12.28 -27.79 14.94
C GLU A 469 -10.86 -27.89 14.38
N ALA A 470 -10.54 -26.95 13.50
CA ALA A 470 -9.21 -26.72 12.96
C ALA A 470 -8.94 -25.23 12.79
N LEU A 471 -7.68 -24.82 12.89
CA LEU A 471 -7.21 -23.53 12.40
C LEU A 471 -6.84 -23.68 10.92
N LEU A 472 -7.39 -22.83 10.06
CA LEU A 472 -7.13 -22.84 8.61
C LEU A 472 -6.85 -21.43 8.11
N PHE A 473 -6.19 -21.32 6.95
CA PHE A 473 -5.71 -20.05 6.41
C PHE A 473 -6.59 -19.53 5.27
N HIS A 474 -6.84 -18.22 5.26
CA HIS A 474 -7.47 -17.49 4.16
C HIS A 474 -6.58 -16.34 3.68
N GLY A 475 -6.23 -16.34 2.39
CA GLY A 475 -5.33 -15.34 1.81
C GLY A 475 -6.05 -14.08 1.35
N THR A 476 -5.56 -12.91 1.76
CA THR A 476 -6.18 -11.63 1.41
C THR A 476 -5.18 -10.47 1.49
N ASN A 477 -5.64 -9.22 1.46
CA ASN A 477 -4.81 -8.04 1.72
C ASN A 477 -5.03 -7.52 3.16
N PRO A 478 -4.08 -6.75 3.73
CA PRO A 478 -4.18 -6.27 5.12
C PRO A 478 -5.49 -5.56 5.43
N SER A 479 -5.96 -4.64 4.58
CA SER A 479 -7.22 -3.94 4.79
C SER A 479 -8.43 -4.88 4.84
N SER A 480 -8.54 -5.82 3.89
CA SER A 480 -9.62 -6.81 3.87
C SER A 480 -9.54 -7.76 5.04
N SER A 481 -8.33 -8.13 5.51
CA SER A 481 -8.17 -8.97 6.69
C SER A 481 -8.77 -8.30 7.93
N VAL A 482 -8.54 -7.00 8.12
CA VAL A 482 -9.12 -6.23 9.22
C VAL A 482 -10.63 -6.16 9.10
N SER A 483 -11.17 -5.94 7.89
CA SER A 483 -12.63 -5.96 7.66
C SER A 483 -13.25 -7.33 7.97
N ILE A 484 -12.61 -8.43 7.56
CA ILE A 484 -13.07 -9.80 7.86
C ILE A 484 -13.07 -10.06 9.37
N LEU A 485 -12.04 -9.62 10.10
CA LEU A 485 -11.98 -9.77 11.56
C LEU A 485 -13.10 -9.00 12.27
N LYS A 486 -13.54 -7.87 11.71
CA LYS A 486 -14.63 -7.04 12.26
C LYS A 486 -16.02 -7.61 11.93
N GLY A 487 -16.26 -7.93 10.66
CA GLY A 487 -17.59 -8.23 10.14
C GLY A 487 -17.89 -9.71 9.89
N GLY A 488 -16.87 -10.57 9.90
CA GLY A 488 -16.99 -11.97 9.46
C GLY A 488 -16.85 -12.12 7.94
N PHE A 489 -17.02 -13.35 7.46
CA PHE A 489 -17.20 -13.61 6.03
C PHE A 489 -18.65 -13.33 5.64
N VAL A 490 -18.83 -12.88 4.39
CA VAL A 490 -20.16 -12.71 3.79
C VAL A 490 -20.19 -13.53 2.51
N LEU A 491 -21.01 -14.58 2.49
CA LEU A 491 -21.12 -15.54 1.42
C LEU A 491 -21.54 -14.86 0.14
N ASP A 492 -22.37 -13.82 0.13
CA ASP A 492 -22.75 -13.02 -1.07
C ASP A 492 -21.56 -12.41 -1.84
N HIS A 493 -20.36 -12.47 -1.26
CA HIS A 493 -19.09 -12.03 -1.87
C HIS A 493 -18.13 -13.19 -2.21
N ALA A 494 -18.40 -14.41 -1.75
CA ALA A 494 -17.71 -15.60 -2.22
C ALA A 494 -17.89 -15.74 -3.74
N GLY A 495 -16.91 -16.28 -4.46
CA GLY A 495 -17.05 -16.60 -5.89
C GLY A 495 -17.13 -15.44 -6.92
N LYS A 496 -17.18 -14.16 -6.52
CA LYS A 496 -17.07 -13.02 -7.46
C LYS A 496 -15.64 -12.75 -7.96
N SER A 497 -14.64 -13.38 -7.36
CA SER A 497 -13.25 -13.38 -7.84
C SER A 497 -12.77 -14.82 -8.06
N THR A 498 -11.78 -14.99 -8.96
CA THR A 498 -11.19 -16.27 -9.42
C THR A 498 -11.10 -17.35 -8.33
N GLY A 499 -11.53 -18.58 -8.64
CA GLY A 499 -11.20 -19.77 -7.83
C GLY A 499 -12.37 -20.63 -7.33
N THR A 500 -13.52 -20.65 -8.00
CA THR A 500 -14.68 -21.50 -7.62
C THR A 500 -14.55 -22.97 -8.04
N MET A 501 -13.35 -23.57 -7.93
CA MET A 501 -13.08 -24.91 -8.47
C MET A 501 -14.00 -25.99 -7.86
N PHE A 502 -14.46 -25.79 -6.63
CA PHE A 502 -15.24 -26.75 -5.85
C PHE A 502 -16.62 -26.23 -5.42
N GLY A 503 -17.12 -25.17 -6.07
CA GLY A 503 -18.40 -24.51 -5.74
C GLY A 503 -18.24 -23.18 -5.00
N TYR A 504 -19.36 -22.65 -4.53
CA TYR A 504 -19.49 -21.33 -3.91
C TYR A 504 -19.43 -21.35 -2.38
N GLY A 505 -18.38 -20.81 -1.77
CA GLY A 505 -18.28 -20.76 -0.31
C GLY A 505 -17.05 -20.03 0.21
N VAL A 506 -16.82 -20.12 1.52
CA VAL A 506 -15.60 -19.62 2.17
C VAL A 506 -14.48 -20.63 1.94
N TYR A 507 -13.48 -20.23 1.14
CA TYR A 507 -12.30 -21.05 0.84
C TYR A 507 -11.22 -20.87 1.90
N LEU A 508 -10.84 -21.96 2.55
CA LEU A 508 -9.75 -22.03 3.50
C LEU A 508 -8.74 -23.11 3.08
N ALA A 509 -7.48 -22.99 3.51
CA ALA A 509 -6.45 -24.00 3.23
C ALA A 509 -5.66 -24.38 4.48
N GLU A 510 -5.23 -25.63 4.54
CA GLU A 510 -4.34 -26.11 5.61
C GLU A 510 -2.89 -25.64 5.44
N CYS A 511 -2.50 -25.33 4.20
CA CYS A 511 -1.16 -24.87 3.85
C CYS A 511 -1.15 -23.36 3.65
N CYS A 512 -0.37 -22.62 4.45
CA CYS A 512 -0.28 -21.17 4.33
C CYS A 512 0.22 -20.73 2.94
N SER A 513 1.03 -21.54 2.26
CA SER A 513 1.55 -21.24 0.92
C SER A 513 0.48 -21.28 -0.18
N LYS A 514 -0.66 -21.95 0.03
CA LYS A 514 -1.82 -21.86 -0.85
C LYS A 514 -2.56 -20.55 -0.64
N SER A 515 -2.84 -20.20 0.62
CA SER A 515 -3.47 -18.93 0.96
C SER A 515 -2.61 -17.73 0.50
N ASP A 516 -1.29 -17.83 0.62
CA ASP A 516 -0.34 -16.83 0.09
C ASP A 516 -0.50 -16.56 -1.42
N GLU A 517 -0.96 -17.52 -2.24
CA GLU A 517 -1.22 -17.26 -3.67
C GLU A 517 -2.30 -16.19 -3.89
N TYR A 518 -3.22 -16.06 -2.93
CA TYR A 518 -4.31 -15.07 -2.93
C TYR A 518 -4.00 -13.84 -2.11
N ALA A 519 -2.92 -13.86 -1.32
CA ALA A 519 -2.53 -12.72 -0.51
C ALA A 519 -1.87 -11.63 -1.36
N ARG A 520 -2.18 -10.38 -1.04
CA ARG A 520 -1.66 -9.16 -1.70
C ARG A 520 -1.30 -8.15 -0.64
N ASP A 521 -0.52 -7.13 -0.98
CA ASP A 521 -0.45 -5.93 -0.15
C ASP A 521 -1.60 -4.97 -0.48
N ASP A 522 -1.69 -3.89 0.29
CA ASP A 522 -2.62 -2.78 0.04
C ASP A 522 -1.99 -1.73 -0.91
N GLY A 523 -0.96 -2.08 -1.70
CA GLY A 523 -0.24 -1.18 -2.59
C GLY A 523 0.28 0.10 -1.93
N GLY A 524 0.85 -0.01 -0.73
CA GLY A 524 1.41 1.13 -0.01
C GLY A 524 0.45 1.81 0.98
N GLY A 525 -0.67 1.15 1.32
CA GLY A 525 -1.55 1.52 2.43
C GLY A 525 -0.93 1.34 3.83
N THR A 526 -1.73 0.91 4.82
CA THR A 526 -1.28 0.83 6.23
C THR A 526 -0.08 -0.08 6.47
N PHE A 527 0.07 -1.12 5.65
CA PHE A 527 1.19 -2.07 5.72
C PHE A 527 1.85 -2.18 4.34
N PRO A 528 2.64 -1.16 3.92
CA PRO A 528 3.25 -1.13 2.58
C PRO A 528 4.08 -2.38 2.36
N GLY A 529 4.01 -3.04 1.21
CA GLY A 529 4.83 -4.21 0.91
C GLY A 529 4.64 -5.43 1.82
N LEU A 530 3.68 -5.43 2.76
CA LEU A 530 3.35 -6.61 3.58
C LEU A 530 2.03 -7.23 3.10
N ARG A 531 1.93 -8.55 3.23
CA ARG A 531 0.75 -9.32 2.82
C ARG A 531 -0.02 -9.78 4.06
N SER A 532 -1.27 -10.20 3.86
CA SER A 532 -2.09 -10.68 4.98
C SER A 532 -2.68 -12.07 4.74
N ILE A 533 -2.72 -12.86 5.80
CA ILE A 533 -3.46 -14.12 5.88
C ILE A 533 -4.34 -14.06 7.13
N VAL A 534 -5.62 -14.35 6.98
CA VAL A 534 -6.54 -14.56 8.10
C VAL A 534 -6.41 -16.01 8.55
N VAL A 535 -6.28 -16.25 9.85
CA VAL A 535 -6.39 -17.57 10.47
C VAL A 535 -7.79 -17.71 11.04
N CYS A 536 -8.53 -18.68 10.51
CA CYS A 536 -9.91 -18.95 10.88
C CYS A 536 -9.96 -20.21 11.74
N ARG A 537 -10.67 -20.13 12.86
CA ARG A 537 -11.18 -21.31 13.55
C ARG A 537 -12.39 -21.80 12.78
N ALA A 538 -12.31 -23.02 12.27
CA ALA A 538 -13.36 -23.63 11.47
C ALA A 538 -13.84 -24.93 12.11
N LEU A 539 -15.15 -25.11 12.19
CA LEU A 539 -15.79 -26.38 12.53
C LEU A 539 -15.88 -27.23 11.26
N VAL A 540 -14.85 -28.05 11.02
CA VAL A 540 -14.69 -28.81 9.77
C VAL A 540 -15.72 -29.93 9.65
N GLY A 541 -16.02 -30.58 10.78
CA GLY A 541 -16.95 -31.70 10.81
C GLY A 541 -16.55 -32.83 9.85
N GLN A 542 -17.51 -33.38 9.12
CA GLN A 542 -17.30 -34.42 8.11
C GLN A 542 -17.16 -33.82 6.70
N PRO A 543 -15.95 -33.84 6.09
CA PRO A 543 -15.73 -33.27 4.77
C PRO A 543 -16.19 -34.20 3.63
N TYR A 544 -16.79 -33.61 2.60
CA TYR A 544 -17.11 -34.27 1.34
C TYR A 544 -15.90 -34.19 0.37
N ILE A 545 -15.15 -35.28 0.24
CA ILE A 545 -13.85 -35.28 -0.46
C ILE A 545 -14.03 -35.44 -1.97
N LYS A 546 -13.44 -34.52 -2.75
CA LYS A 546 -13.43 -34.54 -4.23
C LYS A 546 -12.06 -34.18 -4.78
N GLN A 547 -11.68 -34.79 -5.90
CA GLN A 547 -10.39 -34.55 -6.59
C GLN A 547 -10.55 -33.83 -7.94
N GLU A 548 -11.75 -33.89 -8.51
CA GLU A 548 -12.13 -33.23 -9.75
C GLU A 548 -12.73 -31.85 -9.48
N ALA A 549 -12.61 -30.95 -10.45
CA ALA A 549 -13.29 -29.67 -10.37
C ALA A 549 -14.79 -29.85 -10.64
N GLY A 550 -15.63 -29.13 -9.90
CA GLY A 550 -17.09 -29.20 -9.99
C GLY A 550 -17.74 -28.49 -8.81
N ASP A 551 -19.01 -28.13 -8.94
CA ASP A 551 -19.77 -27.64 -7.79
C ASP A 551 -20.38 -28.83 -7.05
N TYR A 552 -19.93 -29.08 -5.81
CA TYR A 552 -20.32 -30.24 -5.02
C TYR A 552 -21.08 -29.87 -3.75
N ILE A 553 -21.54 -28.61 -3.62
CA ILE A 553 -22.13 -28.13 -2.38
C ILE A 553 -23.47 -28.81 -2.09
N GLU A 554 -24.36 -28.88 -3.08
CA GLU A 554 -25.65 -29.53 -2.89
C GLU A 554 -25.47 -31.05 -2.63
N GLU A 555 -24.55 -31.71 -3.34
CA GLU A 555 -24.19 -33.11 -3.08
C GLU A 555 -23.66 -33.30 -1.64
N ALA A 556 -22.84 -32.37 -1.13
CA ALA A 556 -22.31 -32.44 0.22
C ALA A 556 -23.42 -32.28 1.27
N LYS A 557 -24.34 -31.32 1.08
CA LYS A 557 -25.50 -31.13 1.96
C LYS A 557 -26.42 -32.35 1.98
N GLU A 558 -26.72 -32.92 0.81
CA GLU A 558 -27.53 -34.14 0.70
C GLU A 558 -26.86 -35.34 1.38
N ALA A 559 -25.53 -35.42 1.32
CA ALA A 559 -24.73 -36.43 2.01
C ALA A 559 -24.57 -36.18 3.52
N GLY A 560 -25.13 -35.08 4.06
CA GLY A 560 -24.99 -34.69 5.46
C GLY A 560 -23.56 -34.32 5.85
N CYS A 561 -22.74 -33.89 4.88
CA CYS A 561 -21.38 -33.41 5.13
C CYS A 561 -21.39 -31.93 5.48
N ASP A 562 -20.37 -31.48 6.22
CA ASP A 562 -20.29 -30.14 6.79
C ASP A 562 -19.49 -29.16 5.91
N CYS A 563 -18.68 -29.67 4.98
CA CYS A 563 -17.91 -28.88 4.03
C CYS A 563 -17.49 -29.73 2.82
N VAL A 564 -16.96 -29.09 1.77
CA VAL A 564 -16.31 -29.78 0.65
C VAL A 564 -14.79 -29.70 0.82
N LEU A 565 -14.09 -30.83 0.63
CA LEU A 565 -12.62 -30.87 0.60
C LEU A 565 -12.13 -31.21 -0.80
N GLY A 566 -11.48 -30.24 -1.43
CA GLY A 566 -10.79 -30.40 -2.71
C GLY A 566 -9.39 -30.99 -2.52
N ASP A 567 -9.21 -32.29 -2.78
CA ASP A 567 -7.91 -32.98 -2.63
C ASP A 567 -7.10 -33.00 -3.92
N ARG A 568 -6.57 -31.82 -4.30
CA ARG A 568 -5.63 -31.70 -5.43
C ARG A 568 -4.23 -32.18 -5.07
N GLU A 569 -3.92 -32.26 -3.78
CA GLU A 569 -2.65 -32.79 -3.29
C GLU A 569 -2.46 -34.26 -3.67
N SER A 570 -3.43 -35.12 -3.38
CA SER A 570 -3.36 -36.54 -3.76
C SER A 570 -3.38 -36.75 -5.27
N LYS A 571 -4.04 -35.86 -6.02
CA LYS A 571 -4.21 -36.00 -7.48
C LYS A 571 -3.02 -35.49 -8.29
N VAL A 572 -2.53 -34.29 -7.99
CA VAL A 572 -1.49 -33.59 -8.79
C VAL A 572 -0.35 -33.05 -7.95
N GLY A 573 -0.27 -33.38 -6.65
CA GLY A 573 0.81 -32.99 -5.76
C GLY A 573 0.75 -31.54 -5.27
N THR A 574 -0.37 -30.82 -5.49
CA THR A 574 -0.54 -29.42 -5.06
C THR A 574 -1.10 -29.33 -3.65
N TYR A 575 -2.30 -28.79 -3.45
CA TYR A 575 -2.84 -28.40 -2.15
C TYR A 575 -4.20 -29.04 -1.87
N LYS A 576 -4.59 -29.08 -0.60
CA LYS A 576 -5.97 -29.30 -0.18
C LYS A 576 -6.62 -27.96 0.15
N GLU A 577 -7.86 -27.80 -0.26
CA GLU A 577 -8.68 -26.62 0.00
C GLU A 577 -10.02 -27.08 0.58
N LEU A 578 -10.53 -26.36 1.57
CA LEU A 578 -11.81 -26.62 2.20
C LEU A 578 -12.77 -25.49 1.87
N VAL A 579 -14.00 -25.84 1.47
CA VAL A 579 -15.06 -24.90 1.10
C VAL A 579 -16.21 -25.05 2.07
N PHE A 580 -16.47 -24.00 2.84
CA PHE A 580 -17.57 -23.91 3.79
C PHE A 580 -18.73 -23.15 3.16
N PHE A 581 -19.94 -23.72 3.22
CA PHE A 581 -21.16 -23.14 2.68
C PHE A 581 -22.10 -22.58 3.76
N ASP A 582 -21.67 -22.57 5.02
CA ASP A 582 -22.30 -21.90 6.15
C ASP A 582 -21.25 -21.07 6.90
N GLU A 583 -21.47 -19.75 6.97
CA GLU A 583 -20.59 -18.81 7.67
C GLU A 583 -20.47 -19.11 9.16
N ALA A 584 -21.51 -19.66 9.78
CA ALA A 584 -21.52 -19.96 11.21
C ALA A 584 -20.47 -21.03 11.58
N GLN A 585 -19.97 -21.80 10.60
CA GLN A 585 -18.88 -22.75 10.81
C GLN A 585 -17.48 -22.11 10.84
N VAL A 586 -17.35 -20.81 10.55
CA VAL A 586 -16.05 -20.15 10.39
C VAL A 586 -15.97 -18.89 11.23
N LEU A 587 -15.06 -18.89 12.21
CA LEU A 587 -14.71 -17.72 13.03
C LEU A 587 -13.34 -17.18 12.59
N PRO A 588 -13.26 -16.00 11.94
CA PRO A 588 -11.98 -15.35 11.65
C PRO A 588 -11.38 -14.81 12.95
N GLU A 589 -10.36 -15.48 13.48
CA GLU A 589 -9.87 -15.24 14.84
C GLU A 589 -8.57 -14.41 14.85
N TYR A 590 -7.68 -14.62 13.87
CA TYR A 590 -6.42 -13.88 13.78
C TYR A 590 -6.17 -13.32 12.38
N SER A 591 -5.49 -12.18 12.30
CA SER A 591 -4.87 -11.67 11.07
C SER A 591 -3.37 -11.68 11.24
N ILE A 592 -2.65 -12.32 10.32
CA ILE A 592 -1.19 -12.33 10.22
C ILE A 592 -0.79 -11.35 9.12
N ILE A 593 -0.04 -10.32 9.48
CA ILE A 593 0.65 -9.44 8.53
C ILE A 593 2.10 -9.92 8.42
N TYR A 594 2.52 -10.30 7.22
CA TYR A 594 3.81 -10.96 7.02
C TYR A 594 4.61 -10.39 5.83
N LYS A 595 5.92 -10.61 5.89
CA LYS A 595 6.86 -10.41 4.78
C LYS A 595 7.17 -11.75 4.11
N ARG A 596 7.27 -11.75 2.79
CA ARG A 596 7.80 -12.89 2.02
C ARG A 596 9.33 -12.86 2.05
N GLN A 597 9.96 -13.94 2.52
CA GLN A 597 11.42 -14.04 2.55
C GLN A 597 11.95 -14.83 1.35
N TYR A 598 12.62 -14.12 0.45
CA TYR A 598 13.25 -14.68 -0.74
C TYR A 598 14.76 -14.90 -0.57
N ASN A 599 15.39 -14.26 0.41
CA ASN A 599 16.80 -14.49 0.70
C ASN A 599 16.98 -15.77 1.53
N PRO A 600 17.56 -16.85 0.97
CA PRO A 600 17.72 -18.12 1.69
C PRO A 600 18.59 -17.97 2.94
N ALA A 601 19.53 -17.02 2.99
CA ALA A 601 20.37 -16.80 4.17
C ALA A 601 19.59 -16.34 5.40
N LYS A 602 18.40 -15.75 5.22
CA LYS A 602 17.51 -15.29 6.29
C LYS A 602 16.48 -16.34 6.73
N VAL A 603 16.55 -17.57 6.18
CA VAL A 603 15.53 -18.61 6.35
C VAL A 603 16.13 -19.84 7.02
N PRO A 604 15.43 -20.55 7.92
CA PRO A 604 15.89 -21.83 8.47
C PRO A 604 16.19 -22.88 7.39
N ASP A 605 17.25 -23.69 7.59
CA ASP A 605 17.75 -24.64 6.59
C ASP A 605 16.69 -25.62 6.06
N HIS A 606 15.81 -26.11 6.94
CA HIS A 606 14.78 -27.08 6.57
C HIS A 606 13.69 -26.49 5.64
N LEU A 607 13.55 -25.17 5.56
CA LEU A 607 12.62 -24.48 4.66
C LEU A 607 13.27 -24.11 3.31
N ARG A 608 14.60 -24.22 3.18
CA ARG A 608 15.37 -23.92 1.95
C ARG A 608 15.23 -25.02 0.88
N THR A 609 14.03 -25.56 0.71
CA THR A 609 13.71 -26.57 -0.30
C THR A 609 13.63 -25.93 -1.69
N LYS A 610 13.62 -26.70 -2.79
CA LYS A 610 13.38 -26.15 -4.14
C LYS A 610 11.87 -26.05 -4.42
N ALA A 611 11.45 -25.01 -5.13
CA ALA A 611 10.09 -24.94 -5.63
C ALA A 611 9.83 -26.04 -6.67
N ILE A 612 8.65 -26.65 -6.62
CA ILE A 612 8.15 -27.61 -7.60
C ILE A 612 6.86 -27.08 -8.25
N GLY A 613 6.51 -27.62 -9.42
CA GLY A 613 5.35 -27.15 -10.18
C GLY A 613 5.68 -26.00 -11.13
N SER A 614 4.65 -25.38 -11.68
CA SER A 614 4.79 -24.25 -12.60
C SER A 614 3.51 -23.42 -12.59
N THR A 615 3.66 -22.10 -12.64
CA THR A 615 2.53 -21.17 -12.82
C THR A 615 1.94 -21.23 -14.23
N GLY A 616 2.72 -21.72 -15.21
CA GLY A 616 2.40 -21.60 -16.63
C GLY A 616 2.52 -20.17 -17.18
N ARG A 617 2.89 -19.19 -16.35
CA ARG A 617 2.98 -17.76 -16.71
C ARG A 617 4.35 -17.34 -17.21
N CYS A 618 5.36 -18.18 -17.06
CA CYS A 618 6.70 -17.93 -17.56
C CYS A 618 6.92 -18.60 -18.91
N TRP A 619 7.72 -17.97 -19.76
CA TRP A 619 8.38 -18.62 -20.87
C TRP A 619 9.18 -19.81 -20.37
N GLN A 620 9.22 -20.87 -21.14
CA GLN A 620 9.95 -22.08 -20.77
C GLN A 620 10.86 -22.52 -21.90
N VAL A 621 12.03 -23.04 -21.53
CA VAL A 621 13.03 -23.56 -22.46
C VAL A 621 13.16 -25.08 -22.28
N LYS A 622 13.36 -25.79 -23.38
CA LYS A 622 13.50 -27.25 -23.39
C LYS A 622 14.93 -27.66 -23.04
N LEU A 623 15.13 -28.05 -21.79
CA LEU A 623 16.37 -28.65 -21.31
C LEU A 623 16.41 -30.15 -21.55
N ASP A 624 17.58 -30.75 -21.38
CA ASP A 624 17.79 -32.18 -21.61
C ASP A 624 16.97 -33.04 -20.62
N ARG A 625 16.59 -32.45 -19.47
CA ARG A 625 15.73 -33.05 -18.44
C ARG A 625 14.24 -32.67 -18.57
N GLY A 626 13.87 -31.96 -19.64
CA GLY A 626 12.50 -31.48 -19.87
C GLY A 626 12.38 -29.96 -19.91
N TRP A 627 11.14 -29.46 -19.92
CA TRP A 627 10.84 -28.04 -19.92
C TRP A 627 11.16 -27.40 -18.57
N ALA A 628 11.87 -26.27 -18.59
CA ALA A 628 12.19 -25.48 -17.41
C ALA A 628 11.76 -24.02 -17.61
N ASN A 629 11.29 -23.38 -16.54
CA ASN A 629 11.00 -21.94 -16.58
C ASN A 629 12.28 -21.16 -16.88
N ILE A 630 12.15 -20.15 -17.73
CA ILE A 630 13.18 -19.13 -17.89
C ILE A 630 13.20 -18.32 -16.58
N PRO A 631 14.39 -17.99 -16.04
CA PRO A 631 14.54 -17.17 -14.85
C PRO A 631 13.64 -15.92 -14.87
N PRO A 632 13.01 -15.56 -13.74
CA PRO A 632 11.97 -14.53 -13.74
C PRO A 632 12.40 -13.16 -14.23
N ASP A 633 13.66 -12.78 -13.97
CA ASP A 633 14.28 -11.54 -14.43
C ASP A 633 14.37 -11.47 -15.96
N VAL A 634 14.78 -12.58 -16.57
CA VAL A 634 14.81 -12.74 -18.03
C VAL A 634 13.40 -12.84 -18.58
N ASN A 635 12.53 -13.60 -17.92
CA ASN A 635 11.14 -13.79 -18.32
C ASN A 635 10.38 -12.46 -18.40
N HIS A 636 10.60 -11.55 -17.45
CA HIS A 636 9.99 -10.22 -17.47
C HIS A 636 10.38 -9.44 -18.72
N LYS A 637 11.68 -9.41 -19.06
CA LYS A 637 12.19 -8.79 -20.30
C LYS A 637 11.56 -9.39 -21.55
N LEU A 638 11.40 -10.72 -21.59
CA LEU A 638 10.76 -11.40 -22.72
C LEU A 638 9.27 -11.09 -22.83
N LEU A 639 8.56 -10.95 -21.72
CA LEU A 639 7.16 -10.55 -21.71
C LEU A 639 6.98 -9.10 -22.18
N GLU A 640 7.83 -8.19 -21.71
CA GLU A 640 7.83 -6.79 -22.12
C GLU A 640 8.17 -6.62 -23.60
N ALA A 641 9.26 -7.25 -24.06
CA ALA A 641 9.64 -7.30 -25.46
C ALA A 641 8.50 -7.84 -26.34
N SER A 642 7.86 -8.94 -25.93
CA SER A 642 6.70 -9.49 -26.64
C SER A 642 5.51 -8.52 -26.67
N LYS A 643 5.28 -7.73 -25.61
CA LYS A 643 4.22 -6.71 -25.55
C LYS A 643 4.54 -5.52 -26.46
N ASN A 644 5.81 -5.17 -26.57
CA ASN A 644 6.32 -4.07 -27.40
C ASN A 644 6.51 -4.47 -28.88
N GLY A 645 6.24 -5.73 -29.24
CA GLY A 645 6.36 -6.24 -30.60
C GLY A 645 7.79 -6.55 -31.04
N GLU A 646 8.73 -6.65 -30.09
CA GLU A 646 10.09 -7.08 -30.35
C GLU A 646 10.13 -8.59 -30.65
N THR A 647 10.92 -8.98 -31.65
CA THR A 647 11.02 -10.38 -32.10
C THR A 647 12.21 -11.12 -31.49
N VAL A 648 13.29 -10.39 -31.14
CA VAL A 648 14.53 -10.97 -30.64
C VAL A 648 15.06 -10.15 -29.46
N VAL A 649 15.38 -10.83 -28.36
CA VAL A 649 15.97 -10.21 -27.16
C VAL A 649 17.29 -10.89 -26.83
N THR A 650 18.35 -10.13 -26.60
CA THR A 650 19.63 -10.67 -26.12
C THR A 650 19.79 -10.41 -24.64
N VAL A 651 20.04 -11.47 -23.86
CA VAL A 651 20.20 -11.40 -22.41
C VAL A 651 21.40 -12.22 -21.97
N THR A 652 22.19 -11.66 -21.07
CA THR A 652 23.27 -12.36 -20.38
C THR A 652 22.71 -13.13 -19.17
N MET A 653 22.96 -14.44 -19.12
CA MET A 653 22.56 -15.30 -18.00
C MET A 653 23.78 -16.04 -17.45
N GLY A 654 24.18 -15.69 -16.23
CA GLY A 654 25.43 -16.19 -15.65
C GLY A 654 26.63 -15.76 -16.49
N ALA A 655 27.40 -16.71 -17.01
CA ALA A 655 28.61 -16.44 -17.82
C ALA A 655 28.37 -16.51 -19.34
N PHE A 656 27.11 -16.56 -19.79
CA PHE A 656 26.76 -16.78 -21.18
C PHE A 656 25.73 -15.78 -21.69
N ASP A 657 25.90 -15.35 -22.93
CA ASP A 657 24.89 -14.58 -23.65
C ASP A 657 23.95 -15.51 -24.41
N TYR A 658 22.66 -15.21 -24.30
CA TYR A 658 21.60 -15.91 -24.99
C TYR A 658 20.80 -14.93 -25.82
N GLU A 659 20.51 -15.33 -27.05
CA GLU A 659 19.55 -14.68 -27.92
C GLU A 659 18.23 -15.46 -27.84
N PHE A 660 17.15 -14.76 -27.54
CA PHE A 660 15.80 -15.31 -27.45
C PHE A 660 15.00 -14.79 -28.64
N ASP A 661 14.74 -15.68 -29.59
CA ASP A 661 13.82 -15.44 -30.69
C ASP A 661 12.40 -15.77 -30.22
N ILE A 662 11.65 -14.73 -29.89
CA ILE A 662 10.31 -14.79 -29.31
C ILE A 662 9.30 -15.29 -30.35
N GLU A 663 9.46 -14.83 -31.60
CA GLU A 663 8.57 -15.16 -32.72
C GLU A 663 8.68 -16.64 -33.08
N ASN A 664 9.91 -17.13 -33.28
CA ASN A 664 10.17 -18.53 -33.65
C ASN A 664 10.24 -19.45 -32.43
N LYS A 665 10.19 -18.91 -31.21
CA LYS A 665 10.26 -19.64 -29.94
C LYS A 665 11.54 -20.47 -29.83
N VAL A 666 12.68 -19.82 -30.01
CA VAL A 666 14.00 -20.47 -29.94
C VAL A 666 14.95 -19.65 -29.07
N GLN A 667 15.65 -20.33 -28.16
CA GLN A 667 16.80 -19.76 -27.46
C GLN A 667 18.08 -20.22 -28.16
N ARG A 668 19.01 -19.30 -28.43
CA ARG A 668 20.33 -19.58 -28.99
C ARG A 668 21.42 -19.09 -28.05
N ASN A 669 22.34 -19.97 -27.67
CA ASN A 669 23.55 -19.56 -26.95
C ASN A 669 24.54 -18.92 -27.93
N VAL A 670 24.90 -17.65 -27.71
CA VAL A 670 25.69 -16.85 -28.67
C VAL A 670 27.07 -17.44 -28.91
N LYS A 671 27.70 -18.03 -27.87
CA LYS A 671 29.05 -18.59 -27.97
C LYS A 671 29.09 -19.97 -28.64
N THR A 672 28.21 -20.86 -28.22
CA THR A 672 28.21 -22.27 -28.65
C THR A 672 27.34 -22.53 -29.87
N GLN A 673 26.50 -21.56 -30.25
CA GLN A 673 25.48 -21.67 -31.30
C GLN A 673 24.44 -22.79 -31.03
N LYS A 674 24.44 -23.39 -29.83
CA LYS A 674 23.44 -24.38 -29.44
C LYS A 674 22.08 -23.71 -29.31
N THR A 675 21.09 -24.27 -29.98
CA THR A 675 19.68 -23.83 -29.91
C THR A 675 18.86 -24.75 -29.02
N ARG A 676 17.80 -24.19 -28.43
CA ARG A 676 16.81 -24.93 -27.63
C ARG A 676 15.42 -24.39 -27.94
N ASP A 677 14.45 -25.30 -28.06
CA ASP A 677 13.04 -24.93 -28.21
C ASP A 677 12.57 -24.14 -26.99
N MET A 678 11.75 -23.13 -27.24
CA MET A 678 11.00 -22.40 -26.23
C MET A 678 9.50 -22.66 -26.38
N ARG A 679 8.76 -22.42 -25.31
CA ARG A 679 7.30 -22.30 -25.35
C ARG A 679 6.87 -21.07 -24.59
N ALA A 680 5.89 -20.40 -25.18
CA ALA A 680 5.26 -19.23 -24.60
C ALA A 680 4.52 -19.59 -23.31
N PRO A 681 4.34 -18.61 -22.41
CA PRO A 681 3.39 -18.70 -21.31
C PRO A 681 2.03 -19.21 -21.81
N ARG A 682 1.39 -20.06 -21.02
CA ARG A 682 -0.03 -20.39 -21.21
C ARG A 682 -0.81 -19.22 -20.61
N ILE A 683 -1.04 -18.19 -21.43
CA ILE A 683 -1.95 -17.10 -21.08
C ILE A 683 -3.34 -17.72 -20.96
N GLY A 684 -3.90 -17.67 -19.75
CA GLY A 684 -5.27 -18.09 -19.45
C GLY A 684 -6.14 -16.86 -19.28
#